data_AF-A0A0J9S0U1-F1
#
_entry.id   AF-A0A0J9S0U1-F1
#
_cell.length_a   1.000
_cell.length_b   1.000
_cell.length_c   1.000
_cell.angle_alpha   90.00
_cell.angle_beta   90.00
_cell.angle_gamma   90.00
#
_symmetry.space_group_name_H-M   'P 1'
#
loop_
_entity.id
_entity.type
_entity.pdbx_description
1 polymer ?
#
loop_
_entity_poly.entity_id
_entity_poly.type
_entity_poly.pdbx_seq_one_letter_code
_entity_poly.pdbx_strand_id
1 'polypeptide(L)'
;MLKSKLASLCKNTYTLSFCVNMYNMYGHMYSWILNWTRNTNNAIDIGKSASKGVQANYKIKLLENDPNKMKMVGCHPNDKDEVKYDGIKSKTSSVTILTSVQSDAIRTLKSAFYKEQAPISEQNRSQICSRMSLLSTILLIIISIHFKLARADQVVLLDTTREATLEWTRYPYGPQAQTPGWVEESFTDFVKGINWRSYVVCDVAYHNVNNWLWSPFIDRGSANRLYIEIQFTIRDCSLFPGNALSCKETFSLLFYEFDAATREPPPWQTDSYRLIARIAAGEGRFNQNSDVDINTEVKSIAVNKKGVYFAFRDQGACISVLAVKVYYITCPAVTENFAHFNETPTGREITIIEKQNGTCVENAEPYETPTYLCKGDGKWTILTGGCRCKAGYEPNYINKTCTECPLGTFKSPEVTKCTPCPPNSNASKTGSPFCKCVSGYYRHPNDGRHMPCYSPPPAPTNLTLLFVDQTSAIISWSAPAKNESLSSETQSKIYHSDIVYKIKCNMCSPNVVYNPSTDTFNETKITLTNLEPVTTYTVQIHAINSVSHINEFNRHSNESSLVAVNDIIFSNTSLLNIPLDLNEVKTGQAEIVFTTESVLLSTVFNLRILAITNKDADLEWDKPVQSDFPLEFYEVRWFPKVELDAINKSALNTKETKAHIVGLLENTEYGFQVRCKTINGFGSYSNMIYAQTLQSVGSVYDDSVQIRFIAGAIVTGVLFLVIFIIATVYFMRSKHQDELDKKSTNHLPLPLDYASNEDSYFPVSILVTTPLFGNSRSYVDPHTYEDPNQAIREFAREIDANYITIEAIIGGGEFGDVCRGRLKIPPNFVQDIDVAIKTLKPGSSEKARCDFLTEASIMGQFDHPNVIYLQGVVTRSNPVMIITEYMENGSLDTFLRVNDGKFQTLQLIVMLRGIASGMSYLSDMNYVHRDLAARNVLVNAQLICKIADFGLSREIENASDAYTTRGGKIPVRWTAPEAIAFRKFTSASDVWSYGVVLWEVMSYGERPYWNWSNQDVIKSIEKGYRLPAPMDCPEALYQLMLDCWQKQRTHRPTFASIVSTLDNLARQPQSLLTTRPSPESDGNHILDGQRGQNIFISTDLWLEHIKMSRYCQHFKEANLINAQQISRLTAQQLSDMGITLVGHQKKILHQARQLDTII
;
A
#
# COMPACT_ATOMS: atom_id res chain seq x y z
N MET A 1 5.09 2.07 -53.07
CA MET A 1 6.29 1.24 -53.32
C MET A 1 6.42 -0.06 -52.49
N LEU A 2 5.55 -0.39 -51.52
CA LEU A 2 5.73 -1.62 -50.72
C LEU A 2 5.35 -2.95 -51.42
N LYS A 3 4.48 -2.91 -52.45
CA LYS A 3 4.02 -4.13 -53.16
C LYS A 3 5.04 -4.73 -54.13
N SER A 4 6.03 -3.98 -54.63
CA SER A 4 7.06 -4.53 -55.54
C SER A 4 8.29 -5.11 -54.84
N LYS A 5 8.59 -4.71 -53.59
CA LYS A 5 9.69 -5.29 -52.79
C LYS A 5 9.34 -6.63 -52.12
N LEU A 6 8.06 -6.99 -52.00
CA LEU A 6 7.64 -8.29 -51.48
C LEU A 6 7.69 -9.43 -52.52
N ALA A 7 7.79 -9.11 -53.83
CA ALA A 7 7.80 -10.09 -54.90
C ALA A 7 9.17 -10.78 -55.14
N SER A 8 10.27 -10.28 -54.54
CA SER A 8 11.62 -10.81 -54.76
C SER A 8 12.15 -11.72 -53.64
N LEU A 9 11.36 -12.03 -52.62
CA LEU A 9 11.77 -12.81 -51.44
C LEU A 9 11.13 -14.22 -51.36
N CYS A 10 10.45 -14.66 -52.43
CA CYS A 10 9.92 -16.03 -52.57
C CYS A 10 10.61 -16.79 -53.71
N LYS A 11 11.93 -16.95 -53.62
CA LYS A 11 12.68 -18.02 -54.32
C LYS A 11 13.79 -18.55 -53.40
N ASN A 12 13.94 -19.87 -53.40
CA ASN A 12 14.95 -20.68 -52.73
C ASN A 12 14.82 -20.85 -51.20
N THR A 13 14.17 -21.95 -50.83
CA THR A 13 14.51 -22.87 -49.73
C THR A 13 15.60 -22.43 -48.74
N TYR A 14 15.21 -22.14 -47.49
CA TYR A 14 15.84 -22.63 -46.25
C TYR A 14 15.00 -22.20 -45.03
N THR A 15 14.13 -23.08 -44.50
CA THR A 15 13.57 -22.96 -43.12
C THR A 15 12.84 -24.22 -42.62
N LEU A 16 13.16 -25.42 -43.12
CA LEU A 16 12.56 -26.67 -42.61
C LEU A 16 13.00 -27.02 -41.17
N SER A 17 14.01 -26.33 -40.62
CA SER A 17 14.58 -26.62 -39.29
C SER A 17 13.79 -26.01 -38.11
N PHE A 18 13.02 -24.93 -38.33
CA PHE A 18 12.38 -24.21 -37.21
C PHE A 18 11.08 -24.87 -36.72
N CYS A 19 10.34 -25.58 -37.59
CA CYS A 19 9.11 -26.27 -37.20
C CYS A 19 9.36 -27.62 -36.46
N VAL A 20 10.51 -28.26 -36.68
CA VAL A 20 10.82 -29.57 -36.08
C VAL A 20 11.16 -29.45 -34.59
N ASN A 21 11.89 -28.40 -34.18
CA ASN A 21 12.21 -28.19 -32.76
C ASN A 21 11.00 -27.80 -31.91
N MET A 22 10.00 -27.10 -32.47
CA MET A 22 8.76 -26.82 -31.74
C MET A 22 7.94 -28.08 -31.47
N TYR A 23 7.98 -29.08 -32.36
CA TYR A 23 7.26 -30.35 -32.17
C TYR A 23 7.87 -31.20 -31.05
N ASN A 24 9.20 -31.24 -30.95
CA ASN A 24 9.90 -31.99 -29.90
C ASN A 24 9.71 -31.40 -28.49
N MET A 25 9.57 -30.07 -28.36
CA MET A 25 9.38 -29.42 -27.07
C MET A 25 8.02 -29.76 -26.42
N TYR A 26 6.95 -29.84 -27.22
CA TYR A 26 5.63 -30.27 -26.73
C TYR A 26 5.57 -31.78 -26.42
N GLY A 27 6.31 -32.62 -27.15
CA GLY A 27 6.39 -34.05 -26.89
C GLY A 27 7.01 -34.39 -25.53
N HIS A 28 8.10 -33.72 -25.15
CA HIS A 28 8.74 -33.93 -23.84
C HIS A 28 7.86 -33.47 -22.67
N MET A 29 7.14 -32.36 -22.82
CA MET A 29 6.27 -31.84 -21.74
C MET A 29 5.08 -32.79 -21.47
N TYR A 30 4.51 -33.40 -22.51
CA TYR A 30 3.45 -34.40 -22.37
C TYR A 30 3.95 -35.72 -21.74
N SER A 31 5.17 -36.14 -22.10
CA SER A 31 5.82 -37.33 -21.53
C SER A 31 6.13 -37.18 -20.03
N TRP A 32 6.49 -35.97 -19.58
CA TRP A 32 6.78 -35.70 -18.16
C TRP A 32 5.50 -35.71 -17.30
N ILE A 33 4.42 -35.07 -17.78
CA ILE A 33 3.12 -35.02 -17.10
C ILE A 33 2.48 -36.42 -16.99
N LEU A 34 2.65 -37.26 -18.02
CA LEU A 34 2.19 -38.66 -18.01
C LEU A 34 3.05 -39.60 -17.14
N ASN A 35 4.31 -39.27 -16.86
CA ASN A 35 5.13 -40.03 -15.89
C ASN A 35 4.85 -39.62 -14.44
N TRP A 36 4.62 -38.33 -14.18
CA TRP A 36 4.30 -37.83 -12.83
C TRP A 36 2.96 -38.38 -12.31
N THR A 37 1.96 -38.52 -13.19
CA THR A 37 0.65 -39.12 -12.84
C THR A 37 0.63 -40.65 -12.80
N ARG A 38 1.74 -41.33 -13.12
CA ARG A 38 1.83 -42.82 -13.12
C ARG A 38 2.59 -43.42 -11.94
N ASN A 39 3.36 -42.61 -11.20
CA ASN A 39 4.24 -43.08 -10.13
C ASN A 39 3.70 -42.87 -8.70
N THR A 40 2.44 -42.47 -8.54
CA THR A 40 1.83 -42.21 -7.22
C THR A 40 0.54 -43.00 -6.94
N ASN A 41 0.40 -44.21 -7.52
CA ASN A 41 -0.49 -45.26 -7.00
C ASN A 41 -0.19 -46.63 -7.65
N ASN A 42 0.76 -47.40 -7.08
CA ASN A 42 0.81 -48.87 -7.11
C ASN A 42 2.02 -49.41 -6.31
N ALA A 43 1.84 -49.64 -5.00
CA ALA A 43 2.51 -50.71 -4.23
C ALA A 43 2.15 -50.59 -2.74
N ILE A 44 1.40 -51.57 -2.23
CA ILE A 44 1.30 -51.91 -0.81
C ILE A 44 2.17 -53.18 -0.64
N ASP A 45 3.12 -53.25 0.32
CA ASP A 45 2.97 -54.17 1.46
C ASP A 45 4.05 -54.08 2.57
N ILE A 46 3.66 -54.64 3.72
CA ILE A 46 4.13 -54.63 5.11
C ILE A 46 5.51 -55.28 5.41
N GLY A 47 6.22 -54.78 6.45
CA GLY A 47 7.54 -55.34 6.89
C GLY A 47 8.00 -55.23 8.37
N LYS A 48 7.12 -54.90 9.34
CA LYS A 48 7.29 -55.03 10.84
C LYS A 48 8.56 -54.52 11.57
N SER A 49 8.38 -53.44 12.34
CA SER A 49 8.60 -53.34 13.82
C SER A 49 8.19 -51.94 14.32
N ALA A 50 7.83 -51.63 15.58
CA ALA A 50 7.38 -52.43 16.75
C ALA A 50 6.34 -51.58 17.53
N SER A 51 5.11 -52.06 17.77
CA SER A 51 4.51 -52.44 19.09
C SER A 51 4.62 -51.47 20.28
N LYS A 52 3.60 -51.20 21.11
CA LYS A 52 2.12 -51.43 21.22
C LYS A 52 1.70 -50.68 22.52
N GLY A 53 0.48 -50.22 22.83
CA GLY A 53 -0.86 -50.30 22.22
C GLY A 53 -1.92 -50.71 23.27
N VAL A 54 -3.17 -50.21 23.19
CA VAL A 54 -4.47 -50.70 23.79
C VAL A 54 -5.49 -49.53 23.70
N GLN A 55 -6.79 -49.66 23.40
CA GLN A 55 -7.65 -50.52 22.54
C GLN A 55 -9.08 -49.87 22.63
N ALA A 56 -9.97 -49.81 21.62
CA ALA A 56 -10.83 -50.84 21.01
C ALA A 56 -11.96 -50.09 20.23
N ASN A 57 -12.82 -50.63 19.35
CA ASN A 57 -12.78 -51.80 18.47
C ASN A 57 -13.78 -51.56 17.31
N TYR A 58 -13.49 -52.08 16.11
CA TYR A 58 -14.34 -51.95 14.91
C TYR A 58 -15.39 -53.07 14.78
N LYS A 59 -16.46 -52.80 14.02
CA LYS A 59 -17.09 -53.81 13.16
C LYS A 59 -17.83 -53.20 11.96
N ILE A 60 -17.26 -53.33 10.78
CA ILE A 60 -17.98 -53.34 9.49
C ILE A 60 -17.60 -54.66 8.81
N LYS A 61 -18.57 -55.34 8.19
CA LYS A 61 -18.35 -56.52 7.37
C LYS A 61 -19.04 -56.32 6.03
N LEU A 62 -18.28 -56.49 4.95
CA LEU A 62 -18.72 -56.39 3.55
C LEU A 62 -19.70 -57.52 3.18
N LEU A 63 -20.48 -57.29 2.11
CA LEU A 63 -20.98 -58.23 1.09
C LEU A 63 -21.67 -57.34 0.01
N GLU A 64 -21.11 -57.25 -1.19
CA GLU A 64 -21.50 -57.99 -2.41
C GLU A 64 -22.85 -57.58 -3.03
N ASN A 65 -22.81 -57.16 -4.29
CA ASN A 65 -23.96 -57.08 -5.19
C ASN A 65 -24.00 -58.37 -6.01
N ASP A 66 -25.15 -59.06 -6.04
CA ASP A 66 -25.56 -59.86 -7.19
C ASP A 66 -27.10 -59.82 -7.31
N PRO A 67 -27.68 -59.79 -8.53
CA PRO A 67 -29.07 -59.40 -8.72
C PRO A 67 -30.02 -60.61 -8.85
N ASN A 68 -31.17 -60.59 -8.15
CA ASN A 68 -32.47 -61.08 -8.63
C ASN A 68 -33.58 -61.04 -7.56
N LYS A 69 -34.84 -61.13 -8.02
CA LYS A 69 -36.14 -61.22 -7.29
C LYS A 69 -36.69 -59.86 -6.80
N MET A 70 -37.85 -59.41 -7.30
CA MET A 70 -39.23 -59.92 -7.15
C MET A 70 -39.79 -59.77 -5.72
N LYS A 71 -41.07 -59.45 -5.48
CA LYS A 71 -42.15 -58.80 -6.28
C LYS A 71 -43.39 -58.71 -5.36
N MET A 72 -44.19 -57.64 -5.43
CA MET A 72 -45.55 -57.52 -4.82
C MET A 72 -45.56 -57.60 -3.27
N VAL A 73 -46.61 -57.23 -2.53
CA VAL A 73 -48.03 -56.86 -2.78
C VAL A 73 -48.31 -55.61 -1.90
N GLY A 74 -49.12 -54.60 -2.22
CA GLY A 74 -50.10 -54.41 -3.29
C GLY A 74 -51.47 -54.01 -2.67
N CYS A 75 -52.06 -52.88 -3.08
CA CYS A 75 -53.48 -52.58 -2.92
C CYS A 75 -53.90 -51.42 -3.86
N HIS A 76 -54.80 -51.73 -4.79
CA HIS A 76 -55.55 -50.78 -5.65
C HIS A 76 -56.80 -50.31 -4.87
N PRO A 77 -57.47 -49.18 -5.24
CA PRO A 77 -58.43 -49.22 -6.37
C PRO A 77 -58.43 -47.94 -7.26
N ASN A 78 -58.37 -48.10 -8.59
CA ASN A 78 -59.47 -47.99 -9.58
C ASN A 78 -59.57 -46.57 -10.17
N ASP A 79 -59.34 -46.39 -11.47
CA ASP A 79 -60.32 -46.52 -12.59
C ASP A 79 -61.53 -45.56 -12.41
N LYS A 80 -62.05 -44.75 -13.36
CA LYS A 80 -61.83 -44.46 -14.80
C LYS A 80 -62.65 -43.18 -15.16
N ASP A 81 -62.52 -42.44 -16.26
CA ASP A 81 -61.65 -42.50 -17.46
C ASP A 81 -61.53 -41.12 -18.18
N GLU A 82 -60.75 -41.06 -19.28
CA GLU A 82 -60.87 -40.29 -20.56
C GLU A 82 -61.75 -39.00 -20.70
N VAL A 83 -61.47 -37.96 -21.52
CA VAL A 83 -60.47 -37.59 -22.57
C VAL A 83 -60.73 -36.08 -22.88
N LYS A 84 -59.80 -35.12 -23.15
CA LYS A 84 -58.93 -34.95 -24.34
C LYS A 84 -58.03 -33.68 -24.22
N TYR A 85 -56.74 -33.83 -24.57
CA TYR A 85 -55.77 -32.87 -25.15
C TYR A 85 -55.44 -31.46 -24.58
N ASP A 86 -54.11 -31.24 -24.57
CA ASP A 86 -53.28 -30.02 -24.52
C ASP A 86 -53.38 -29.04 -23.33
N GLY A 87 -52.36 -29.14 -22.46
CA GLY A 87 -52.23 -28.41 -21.20
C GLY A 87 -51.34 -27.16 -21.25
N ILE A 88 -51.55 -26.32 -20.24
CA ILE A 88 -50.84 -25.07 -19.98
C ILE A 88 -49.77 -25.24 -18.89
N LYS A 89 -48.62 -24.60 -19.11
CA LYS A 89 -47.62 -24.09 -18.14
C LYS A 89 -47.78 -24.46 -16.64
N SER A 90 -46.76 -25.13 -16.06
CA SER A 90 -45.72 -24.50 -15.20
C SER A 90 -45.25 -25.31 -13.97
N LYS A 91 -43.95 -25.09 -13.69
CA LYS A 91 -43.20 -25.21 -12.40
C LYS A 91 -42.64 -26.56 -11.90
N THR A 92 -41.51 -26.36 -11.21
CA THR A 92 -40.77 -27.20 -10.24
C THR A 92 -39.87 -28.35 -10.72
N SER A 93 -38.55 -28.02 -10.65
CA SER A 93 -37.49 -28.80 -10.00
C SER A 93 -36.61 -29.76 -10.82
N SER A 94 -35.35 -29.83 -10.37
CA SER A 94 -34.23 -30.67 -10.85
C SER A 94 -33.68 -30.26 -12.22
N VAL A 95 -32.46 -29.70 -12.32
CA VAL A 95 -31.14 -30.36 -12.13
C VAL A 95 -30.93 -31.50 -13.13
N THR A 96 -29.81 -31.45 -13.85
CA THR A 96 -29.43 -32.24 -15.04
C THR A 96 -29.81 -31.57 -16.37
N ILE A 97 -29.02 -31.81 -17.43
CA ILE A 97 -29.15 -31.22 -18.79
C ILE A 97 -28.68 -29.74 -18.90
N LEU A 98 -27.48 -29.45 -18.39
CA LEU A 98 -26.53 -28.60 -19.12
C LEU A 98 -25.10 -29.20 -19.16
N THR A 99 -24.99 -30.49 -18.81
CA THR A 99 -23.75 -31.28 -18.79
C THR A 99 -23.74 -32.44 -19.81
N SER A 100 -24.85 -32.67 -20.54
CA SER A 100 -24.99 -33.77 -21.51
C SER A 100 -24.72 -33.38 -22.97
N VAL A 101 -24.73 -32.09 -23.33
CA VAL A 101 -24.47 -31.65 -24.73
C VAL A 101 -22.97 -31.49 -25.02
N GLN A 102 -22.13 -31.27 -24.00
CA GLN A 102 -20.67 -31.27 -24.16
C GLN A 102 -20.05 -32.69 -24.13
N SER A 103 -20.70 -33.68 -23.51
CA SER A 103 -20.14 -35.04 -23.43
C SER A 103 -20.17 -35.78 -24.77
N ASP A 104 -21.24 -35.65 -25.56
CA ASP A 104 -21.37 -36.41 -26.81
C ASP A 104 -20.61 -35.77 -27.99
N ALA A 105 -20.41 -34.45 -27.98
CA ALA A 105 -19.48 -33.79 -28.90
C ALA A 105 -18.03 -34.29 -28.69
N ILE A 106 -17.59 -34.42 -27.43
CA ILE A 106 -16.25 -34.90 -27.07
C ILE A 106 -16.12 -36.42 -27.31
N ARG A 107 -17.19 -37.20 -27.10
CA ARG A 107 -17.19 -38.65 -27.35
C ARG A 107 -17.14 -38.96 -28.86
N THR A 108 -17.83 -38.19 -29.70
CA THR A 108 -17.77 -38.31 -31.16
C THR A 108 -16.39 -37.91 -31.71
N LEU A 109 -15.78 -36.84 -31.18
CA LEU A 109 -14.42 -36.45 -31.53
C LEU A 109 -13.36 -37.48 -31.11
N LYS A 110 -13.55 -38.19 -29.99
CA LYS A 110 -12.64 -39.28 -29.58
C LYS A 110 -12.72 -40.51 -30.48
N SER A 111 -13.87 -40.83 -31.09
CA SER A 111 -13.96 -41.97 -32.02
C SER A 111 -13.38 -41.67 -33.41
N ALA A 112 -13.36 -40.40 -33.83
CA ALA A 112 -12.84 -40.00 -35.14
C ALA A 112 -11.30 -39.96 -35.23
N PHE A 113 -10.58 -39.92 -34.09
CA PHE A 113 -9.11 -39.80 -34.05
C PHE A 113 -8.35 -41.14 -33.94
N TYR A 114 -9.06 -42.29 -34.00
CA TYR A 114 -8.46 -43.62 -33.87
C TYR A 114 -8.72 -44.55 -35.08
N LYS A 115 -8.75 -43.98 -36.29
CA LYS A 115 -8.57 -44.70 -37.57
C LYS A 115 -8.36 -43.71 -38.72
N GLU A 116 -7.12 -43.57 -39.19
CA GLU A 116 -6.73 -43.43 -40.61
C GLU A 116 -5.23 -43.10 -40.72
N GLN A 117 -4.41 -44.14 -40.87
CA GLN A 117 -3.12 -44.03 -41.57
C GLN A 117 -3.36 -44.45 -43.03
N ALA A 118 -3.83 -43.52 -43.86
CA ALA A 118 -3.93 -43.66 -45.30
C ALA A 118 -3.85 -42.27 -45.96
N PRO A 119 -3.26 -42.13 -47.16
CA PRO A 119 -3.12 -40.83 -47.82
C PRO A 119 -4.44 -40.37 -48.44
N ILE A 120 -4.91 -39.18 -48.07
CA ILE A 120 -6.19 -38.62 -48.57
C ILE A 120 -5.93 -37.57 -49.66
N SER A 121 -6.74 -37.61 -50.72
CA SER A 121 -6.59 -36.84 -51.95
C SER A 121 -7.07 -35.37 -51.86
N GLU A 122 -6.83 -34.61 -52.93
CA GLU A 122 -7.01 -33.14 -53.02
C GLU A 122 -8.41 -32.60 -52.71
N GLN A 123 -9.43 -33.46 -52.62
CA GLN A 123 -10.84 -33.05 -52.52
C GLN A 123 -11.22 -32.49 -51.13
N ASN A 124 -10.44 -32.77 -50.08
CA ASN A 124 -10.72 -32.30 -48.70
C ASN A 124 -10.27 -30.86 -48.39
N ARG A 125 -9.67 -30.13 -49.34
CA ARG A 125 -9.11 -28.79 -49.09
C ARG A 125 -10.17 -27.69 -48.87
N SER A 126 -11.36 -27.84 -49.44
CA SER A 126 -12.43 -26.82 -49.42
C SER A 126 -13.18 -26.72 -48.09
N GLN A 127 -13.48 -27.84 -47.43
CA GLN A 127 -14.18 -27.85 -46.13
C GLN A 127 -13.33 -27.29 -44.98
N ILE A 128 -12.01 -27.42 -45.05
CA ILE A 128 -11.11 -26.90 -44.02
C ILE A 128 -11.08 -25.36 -44.05
N CYS A 129 -11.07 -24.75 -45.23
CA CYS A 129 -11.13 -23.29 -45.39
C CYS A 129 -12.40 -22.66 -44.79
N SER A 130 -13.57 -23.29 -44.92
CA SER A 130 -14.82 -22.74 -44.35
C SER A 130 -14.82 -22.72 -42.82
N ARG A 131 -14.24 -23.75 -42.18
CA ARG A 131 -14.12 -23.84 -40.72
C ARG A 131 -13.07 -22.87 -40.14
N MET A 132 -11.96 -22.65 -40.86
CA MET A 132 -10.97 -21.65 -40.47
C MET A 132 -11.49 -20.21 -40.62
N SER A 133 -12.33 -19.94 -41.63
CA SER A 133 -13.01 -18.65 -41.77
C SER A 133 -13.93 -18.35 -40.58
N LEU A 134 -14.72 -19.33 -40.12
CA LEU A 134 -15.61 -19.17 -38.97
C LEU A 134 -14.86 -18.91 -37.66
N LEU A 135 -13.73 -19.61 -37.44
CA LEU A 135 -12.86 -19.36 -36.28
C LEU A 135 -12.19 -17.98 -36.34
N SER A 136 -11.80 -17.52 -37.53
CA SER A 136 -11.26 -16.17 -37.73
C SER A 136 -12.31 -15.08 -37.46
N THR A 137 -13.56 -15.26 -37.89
CA THR A 137 -14.63 -14.30 -37.58
C THR A 137 -15.00 -14.29 -36.11
N ILE A 138 -15.05 -15.44 -35.44
CA ILE A 138 -15.26 -15.51 -33.98
C ILE A 138 -14.10 -14.85 -33.23
N LEU A 139 -12.85 -15.09 -33.65
CA LEU A 139 -11.68 -14.44 -33.05
C LEU A 139 -11.71 -12.92 -33.28
N LEU A 140 -12.07 -12.46 -34.48
CA LEU A 140 -12.26 -11.03 -34.76
C LEU A 140 -13.38 -10.41 -33.94
N ILE A 141 -14.50 -11.11 -33.72
CA ILE A 141 -15.60 -10.66 -32.85
C ILE A 141 -15.13 -10.58 -31.38
N ILE A 142 -14.41 -11.59 -30.88
CA ILE A 142 -13.85 -11.58 -29.52
C ILE A 142 -12.83 -10.45 -29.36
N ILE A 143 -11.96 -10.23 -30.35
CA ILE A 143 -11.03 -9.11 -30.41
C ILE A 143 -11.81 -7.79 -30.45
N SER A 144 -12.85 -7.63 -31.26
CA SER A 144 -13.69 -6.40 -31.28
C SER A 144 -14.44 -6.16 -29.96
N ILE A 145 -14.83 -7.21 -29.24
CA ILE A 145 -15.46 -7.10 -27.92
C ILE A 145 -14.43 -6.74 -26.84
N HIS A 146 -13.22 -7.30 -26.88
CA HIS A 146 -12.11 -6.92 -25.98
C HIS A 146 -11.49 -5.56 -26.34
N PHE A 147 -11.58 -5.12 -27.60
CA PHE A 147 -11.23 -3.78 -28.06
C PHE A 147 -12.37 -2.75 -27.93
N LYS A 148 -13.40 -3.03 -27.11
CA LYS A 148 -14.07 -1.96 -26.34
C LYS A 148 -13.16 -1.43 -25.24
N LEU A 149 -11.93 -1.07 -25.62
CA LEU A 149 -11.11 -0.11 -24.93
C LEU A 149 -11.96 1.15 -24.79
N ALA A 150 -12.09 1.72 -23.58
CA ALA A 150 -12.92 2.90 -23.34
C ALA A 150 -12.40 4.08 -24.19
N ARG A 151 -13.00 4.22 -25.37
CA ARG A 151 -12.81 5.35 -26.26
C ARG A 151 -13.65 6.47 -25.68
N ALA A 152 -13.05 7.65 -25.57
CA ALA A 152 -13.77 8.84 -25.18
C ALA A 152 -14.92 9.08 -26.16
N ASP A 153 -16.13 9.28 -25.62
CA ASP A 153 -17.30 9.47 -26.47
C ASP A 153 -17.23 10.86 -27.12
N GLN A 154 -17.33 10.86 -28.45
CA GLN A 154 -17.30 12.05 -29.28
C GLN A 154 -18.73 12.41 -29.66
N VAL A 155 -19.26 13.48 -29.08
CA VAL A 155 -20.57 14.01 -29.45
C VAL A 155 -20.37 14.95 -30.64
N VAL A 156 -20.79 14.50 -31.81
CA VAL A 156 -20.63 15.21 -33.09
C VAL A 156 -21.73 16.26 -33.25
N LEU A 157 -21.34 17.48 -33.59
CA LEU A 157 -22.22 18.64 -33.79
C LEU A 157 -22.36 19.02 -35.27
N LEU A 158 -21.35 18.72 -36.09
CA LEU A 158 -21.34 18.92 -37.54
C LEU A 158 -20.43 17.87 -38.19
N ASP A 159 -20.83 17.31 -39.32
CA ASP A 159 -20.05 16.34 -40.11
C ASP A 159 -20.40 16.46 -41.60
N THR A 160 -19.62 17.24 -42.35
CA THR A 160 -19.93 17.52 -43.77
C THR A 160 -19.85 16.30 -44.68
N THR A 161 -19.28 15.17 -44.21
CA THR A 161 -19.18 13.93 -45.02
C THR A 161 -20.54 13.26 -45.26
N ARG A 162 -21.57 13.66 -44.51
CA ARG A 162 -22.93 13.10 -44.55
C ARG A 162 -23.94 13.99 -45.29
N GLU A 163 -23.55 15.21 -45.62
CA GLU A 163 -24.43 16.22 -46.22
C GLU A 163 -24.41 16.15 -47.75
N ALA A 164 -25.57 16.27 -48.39
CA ALA A 164 -25.69 16.20 -49.85
C ALA A 164 -25.30 17.52 -50.56
N THR A 165 -25.41 18.64 -49.85
CA THR A 165 -25.13 20.02 -50.23
C THR A 165 -24.71 20.78 -48.98
N LEU A 166 -23.74 21.68 -49.07
CA LEU A 166 -23.23 22.41 -47.91
C LEU A 166 -23.81 23.83 -47.80
N GLU A 167 -23.90 24.57 -48.91
CA GLU A 167 -24.52 25.92 -48.97
C GLU A 167 -23.94 26.95 -47.97
N TRP A 168 -22.65 26.83 -47.62
CA TRP A 168 -21.96 27.72 -46.71
C TRP A 168 -21.80 29.14 -47.30
N THR A 169 -21.87 30.14 -46.44
CA THR A 169 -21.72 31.54 -46.84
C THR A 169 -20.28 31.81 -47.30
N ARG A 170 -20.11 32.50 -48.43
CA ARG A 170 -18.80 32.79 -49.04
C ARG A 170 -18.67 34.25 -49.44
N TYR A 171 -17.44 34.76 -49.45
CA TYR A 171 -17.10 36.12 -49.89
C TYR A 171 -15.70 36.15 -50.54
N PRO A 172 -15.47 36.93 -51.61
CA PRO A 172 -16.48 37.68 -52.36
C PRO A 172 -17.43 36.74 -53.13
N TYR A 173 -18.57 37.26 -53.57
CA TYR A 173 -19.54 36.50 -54.37
C TYR A 173 -20.23 37.41 -55.41
N GLY A 174 -20.70 36.80 -56.50
CA GLY A 174 -21.43 37.51 -57.56
C GLY A 174 -20.53 38.27 -58.55
N PRO A 175 -21.12 38.96 -59.55
CA PRO A 175 -20.41 39.52 -60.70
C PRO A 175 -19.54 40.75 -60.40
N GLN A 176 -19.52 41.25 -59.17
CA GLN A 176 -18.65 42.34 -58.71
C GLN A 176 -17.42 41.85 -57.92
N ALA A 177 -17.25 40.53 -57.78
CA ALA A 177 -16.12 39.94 -57.09
C ALA A 177 -14.80 40.16 -57.86
N GLN A 178 -13.73 40.53 -57.15
CA GLN A 178 -12.38 40.67 -57.72
C GLN A 178 -11.68 39.32 -57.95
N THR A 179 -12.16 38.27 -57.30
CA THR A 179 -11.65 36.90 -57.34
C THR A 179 -12.81 35.90 -57.43
N PRO A 180 -12.64 34.73 -58.08
CA PRO A 180 -13.64 33.65 -58.07
C PRO A 180 -14.06 33.18 -56.67
N GLY A 181 -13.11 33.14 -55.72
CA GLY A 181 -13.38 32.77 -54.34
C GLY A 181 -13.65 31.27 -54.15
N TRP A 182 -14.24 30.94 -53.00
CA TRP A 182 -14.60 29.57 -52.66
C TRP A 182 -15.75 29.04 -53.53
N VAL A 183 -15.61 27.85 -54.07
CA VAL A 183 -16.61 27.15 -54.90
C VAL A 183 -16.93 25.79 -54.27
N GLU A 184 -18.22 25.40 -54.28
CA GLU A 184 -18.65 24.07 -53.84
C GLU A 184 -18.54 23.07 -55.00
N GLU A 185 -17.79 21.99 -54.81
CA GLU A 185 -17.57 20.93 -55.80
C GLU A 185 -17.75 19.54 -55.17
N SER A 186 -17.88 18.51 -56.02
CA SER A 186 -17.90 17.11 -55.57
C SER A 186 -16.50 16.50 -55.64
N PHE A 187 -16.02 15.98 -54.51
CA PHE A 187 -14.79 15.20 -54.45
C PHE A 187 -15.12 13.71 -54.42
N THR A 188 -14.67 12.98 -55.45
CA THR A 188 -14.85 11.52 -55.58
C THR A 188 -13.51 10.79 -55.64
N ASP A 189 -13.28 9.88 -54.69
CA ASP A 189 -12.16 8.93 -54.71
C ASP A 189 -12.73 7.51 -54.75
N PHE A 190 -12.76 6.92 -55.96
CA PHE A 190 -13.30 5.57 -56.20
C PHE A 190 -12.50 4.46 -55.51
N VAL A 191 -11.23 4.70 -55.16
CA VAL A 191 -10.37 3.71 -54.48
C VAL A 191 -10.65 3.69 -52.98
N LYS A 192 -10.92 4.86 -52.39
CA LYS A 192 -11.31 5.01 -50.98
C LYS A 192 -12.83 4.92 -50.75
N GLY A 193 -13.64 4.87 -51.79
CA GLY A 193 -15.11 4.84 -51.71
C GLY A 193 -15.72 6.17 -51.27
N ILE A 194 -15.03 7.28 -51.50
CA ILE A 194 -15.43 8.62 -51.07
C ILE A 194 -16.24 9.31 -52.17
N ASN A 195 -17.35 9.93 -51.78
CA ASN A 195 -18.11 10.89 -52.58
C ASN A 195 -18.63 11.98 -51.62
N TRP A 196 -17.89 13.06 -51.46
CA TRP A 196 -18.20 14.15 -50.53
C TRP A 196 -18.40 15.47 -51.27
N ARG A 197 -19.13 16.40 -50.63
CA ARG A 197 -19.10 17.82 -51.02
C ARG A 197 -17.90 18.48 -50.37
N SER A 198 -17.19 19.27 -51.16
CA SER A 198 -15.94 19.95 -50.77
C SER A 198 -15.96 21.42 -51.21
N TYR A 199 -15.21 22.27 -50.50
CA TYR A 199 -14.98 23.65 -50.92
C TYR A 199 -13.58 23.82 -51.51
N VAL A 200 -13.50 24.40 -52.72
CA VAL A 200 -12.26 24.57 -53.48
C VAL A 200 -12.02 26.06 -53.76
N VAL A 201 -10.77 26.50 -53.71
CA VAL A 201 -10.33 27.84 -54.17
C VAL A 201 -8.89 27.75 -54.70
N CYS A 202 -8.58 28.50 -55.76
CA CYS A 202 -7.27 28.44 -56.42
C CYS A 202 -6.87 29.77 -57.07
N ASP A 203 -7.08 30.88 -56.36
CA ASP A 203 -6.94 32.25 -56.90
C ASP A 203 -5.48 32.76 -56.92
N VAL A 204 -4.51 31.86 -57.11
CA VAL A 204 -3.05 32.14 -57.03
C VAL A 204 -2.56 33.18 -58.04
N ALA A 205 -3.34 33.44 -59.10
CA ALA A 205 -3.04 34.37 -60.18
C ALA A 205 -3.59 35.79 -59.96
N TYR A 206 -4.25 36.06 -58.83
CA TYR A 206 -4.81 37.38 -58.50
C TYR A 206 -3.93 38.09 -57.46
N HIS A 207 -4.04 39.42 -57.38
CA HIS A 207 -3.42 40.20 -56.31
C HIS A 207 -4.40 40.42 -55.14
N ASN A 208 -3.87 40.61 -53.92
CA ASN A 208 -4.65 40.97 -52.72
C ASN A 208 -5.81 40.02 -52.38
N VAL A 209 -5.67 38.72 -52.70
CA VAL A 209 -6.66 37.67 -52.42
C VAL A 209 -7.06 37.66 -50.94
N ASN A 210 -8.36 37.59 -50.69
CA ASN A 210 -8.95 37.63 -49.34
C ASN A 210 -10.32 36.91 -49.35
N ASN A 211 -10.30 35.61 -49.61
CA ASN A 211 -11.49 34.79 -49.79
C ASN A 211 -11.94 34.18 -48.45
N TRP A 212 -13.19 34.36 -48.07
CA TRP A 212 -13.79 33.87 -46.83
C TRP A 212 -14.89 32.86 -47.11
N LEU A 213 -14.98 31.86 -46.23
CA LEU A 213 -15.99 30.82 -46.21
C LEU A 213 -16.39 30.59 -44.76
N TRP A 214 -17.69 30.66 -44.44
CA TRP A 214 -18.22 30.58 -43.08
C TRP A 214 -19.14 29.37 -42.92
N SER A 215 -18.95 28.60 -41.84
CA SER A 215 -19.87 27.52 -41.47
C SER A 215 -21.27 28.04 -41.13
N PRO A 216 -22.30 27.19 -41.10
CA PRO A 216 -23.52 27.48 -40.36
C PRO A 216 -23.24 27.68 -38.86
N PHE A 217 -24.26 28.15 -38.13
CA PHE A 217 -24.19 28.26 -36.66
C PHE A 217 -24.14 26.86 -36.03
N ILE A 218 -23.18 26.65 -35.13
CA ILE A 218 -23.02 25.40 -34.38
C ILE A 218 -23.34 25.69 -32.91
N ASP A 219 -24.47 25.17 -32.43
CA ASP A 219 -24.83 25.21 -31.01
C ASP A 219 -23.85 24.33 -30.22
N ARG A 220 -23.31 24.83 -29.09
CA ARG A 220 -22.31 24.09 -28.31
C ARG A 220 -22.92 23.03 -27.38
N GLY A 221 -24.23 23.09 -27.12
CA GLY A 221 -24.88 22.25 -26.10
C GLY A 221 -24.23 22.39 -24.71
N SER A 222 -23.87 21.26 -24.11
CA SER A 222 -23.17 21.20 -22.81
C SER A 222 -21.66 21.40 -22.90
N ALA A 223 -21.08 21.51 -24.11
CA ALA A 223 -19.65 21.55 -24.30
C ALA A 223 -19.00 22.80 -23.67
N ASN A 224 -17.90 22.61 -22.95
CA ASN A 224 -16.98 23.67 -22.53
C ASN A 224 -15.90 23.96 -23.59
N ARG A 225 -15.75 23.05 -24.54
CA ARG A 225 -14.73 23.04 -25.59
C ARG A 225 -15.25 22.31 -26.82
N LEU A 226 -14.96 22.87 -27.99
CA LEU A 226 -15.20 22.23 -29.27
C LEU A 226 -13.87 21.86 -29.95
N TYR A 227 -13.86 20.71 -30.61
CA TYR A 227 -12.82 20.25 -31.51
C TYR A 227 -13.33 20.37 -32.94
N ILE A 228 -12.46 20.83 -33.84
CA ILE A 228 -12.71 20.89 -35.28
C ILE A 228 -11.61 20.09 -35.99
N GLU A 229 -12.02 19.06 -36.71
CA GLU A 229 -11.21 18.21 -37.57
C GLU A 229 -11.47 18.62 -39.02
N ILE A 230 -10.40 18.91 -39.77
CA ILE A 230 -10.46 19.40 -41.14
C ILE A 230 -9.61 18.48 -42.00
N GLN A 231 -10.22 17.89 -43.03
CA GLN A 231 -9.53 17.13 -44.06
C GLN A 231 -9.44 17.99 -45.32
N PHE A 232 -8.23 18.17 -45.85
CA PHE A 232 -7.98 19.09 -46.96
C PHE A 232 -6.80 18.65 -47.85
N THR A 233 -6.72 19.22 -49.04
CA THR A 233 -5.58 19.10 -49.96
C THR A 233 -5.05 20.48 -50.32
N ILE A 234 -3.77 20.58 -50.69
CA ILE A 234 -3.12 21.81 -51.11
C ILE A 234 -2.10 21.55 -52.22
N ARG A 235 -2.01 22.45 -53.20
CA ARG A 235 -0.99 22.41 -54.26
C ARG A 235 0.28 23.14 -53.83
N ASP A 236 1.41 22.61 -54.25
CA ASP A 236 2.73 23.26 -54.11
C ASP A 236 2.79 24.51 -55.02
N CYS A 237 3.30 25.63 -54.48
CA CYS A 237 3.39 26.88 -55.24
C CYS A 237 4.38 26.84 -56.42
N SER A 238 5.36 25.93 -56.41
CA SER A 238 6.34 25.77 -57.50
C SER A 238 5.73 25.28 -58.82
N LEU A 239 4.51 24.72 -58.77
CA LEU A 239 3.77 24.22 -59.93
C LEU A 239 3.14 25.32 -60.80
N PHE A 240 3.25 26.59 -60.39
CA PHE A 240 2.63 27.74 -61.06
C PHE A 240 3.67 28.73 -61.63
N PRO A 241 4.57 28.31 -62.55
CA PRO A 241 5.57 29.19 -63.13
C PRO A 241 4.92 30.34 -63.91
N GLY A 242 5.37 31.58 -63.67
CA GLY A 242 4.97 32.78 -64.41
C GLY A 242 3.60 33.37 -64.09
N ASN A 243 2.65 32.59 -63.54
CA ASN A 243 1.28 33.04 -63.29
C ASN A 243 0.92 33.18 -61.79
N ALA A 244 1.75 32.71 -60.86
CA ALA A 244 1.51 32.88 -59.42
C ALA A 244 1.92 34.27 -58.91
N LEU A 245 0.98 35.20 -58.82
CA LEU A 245 1.22 36.58 -58.35
C LEU A 245 1.16 36.73 -56.83
N SER A 246 0.50 35.80 -56.12
CA SER A 246 0.41 35.84 -54.64
C SER A 246 0.34 34.47 -53.97
N CYS A 247 0.93 33.42 -54.57
CA CYS A 247 0.75 32.05 -54.12
C CYS A 247 1.19 31.81 -52.66
N LYS A 248 0.36 31.10 -51.89
CA LYS A 248 0.63 30.67 -50.51
C LYS A 248 0.29 29.20 -50.30
N GLU A 249 0.95 28.59 -49.33
CA GLU A 249 0.73 27.20 -48.93
C GLU A 249 0.03 27.09 -47.56
N THR A 250 -0.72 28.11 -47.18
CA THR A 250 -1.45 28.15 -45.90
C THR A 250 -2.78 28.88 -46.02
N PHE A 251 -3.78 28.46 -45.24
CA PHE A 251 -5.03 29.18 -45.02
C PHE A 251 -5.24 29.45 -43.53
N SER A 252 -6.06 30.43 -43.18
CA SER A 252 -6.36 30.75 -41.79
C SER A 252 -7.69 30.14 -41.36
N LEU A 253 -7.70 29.45 -40.21
CA LEU A 253 -8.89 28.99 -39.52
C LEU A 253 -9.23 29.98 -38.40
N LEU A 254 -10.45 30.48 -38.37
CA LEU A 254 -10.95 31.44 -37.38
C LEU A 254 -12.28 30.97 -36.77
N PHE A 255 -12.69 31.58 -35.66
CA PHE A 255 -14.00 31.39 -35.07
C PHE A 255 -14.60 32.69 -34.52
N TYR A 256 -15.92 32.71 -34.41
CA TYR A 256 -16.68 33.73 -33.73
C TYR A 256 -17.69 33.09 -32.77
N GLU A 257 -17.63 33.44 -31.49
CA GLU A 257 -18.63 33.03 -30.50
C GLU A 257 -19.86 33.95 -30.59
N PHE A 258 -21.04 33.37 -30.77
CA PHE A 258 -22.30 34.11 -30.92
C PHE A 258 -23.33 33.71 -29.85
N ASP A 259 -24.12 34.68 -29.42
CA ASP A 259 -25.33 34.47 -28.63
C ASP A 259 -26.48 35.29 -29.23
N ALA A 260 -27.62 34.65 -29.50
CA ALA A 260 -28.81 35.31 -30.01
C ALA A 260 -29.41 36.31 -29.00
N ALA A 261 -29.12 36.16 -27.70
CA ALA A 261 -29.61 37.05 -26.66
C ALA A 261 -28.92 38.43 -26.63
N THR A 262 -27.67 38.52 -27.10
CA THR A 262 -26.82 39.71 -26.91
C THR A 262 -26.90 40.76 -28.03
N ARG A 263 -27.73 40.54 -29.06
CA ARG A 263 -27.88 41.44 -30.25
C ARG A 263 -26.54 41.79 -30.90
N GLU A 264 -25.67 40.79 -31.00
CA GLU A 264 -24.32 40.92 -31.56
C GLU A 264 -24.31 41.20 -33.06
N PRO A 265 -23.19 41.78 -33.58
CA PRO A 265 -23.05 42.05 -35.01
C PRO A 265 -23.17 40.76 -35.83
N PRO A 266 -23.69 40.88 -37.07
CA PRO A 266 -23.94 39.72 -37.91
C PRO A 266 -22.63 39.03 -38.36
N PRO A 267 -22.67 37.71 -38.65
CA PRO A 267 -21.48 36.88 -38.87
C PRO A 267 -20.64 37.21 -40.11
N TRP A 268 -21.00 38.22 -40.91
CA TRP A 268 -20.20 38.70 -42.03
C TRP A 268 -19.22 39.82 -41.66
N GLN A 269 -19.20 40.31 -40.40
CA GLN A 269 -18.18 41.27 -39.96
C GLN A 269 -16.84 40.57 -39.66
N THR A 270 -15.86 40.74 -40.55
CA THR A 270 -14.57 40.03 -40.50
C THR A 270 -13.75 40.30 -39.24
N ASP A 271 -13.86 41.49 -38.66
CA ASP A 271 -13.02 41.93 -37.53
C ASP A 271 -13.41 41.27 -36.19
N SER A 272 -14.61 40.67 -36.13
CA SER A 272 -15.09 39.96 -34.94
C SER A 272 -14.52 38.54 -34.82
N TYR A 273 -13.93 38.00 -35.89
CA TYR A 273 -13.38 36.64 -35.92
C TYR A 273 -12.00 36.54 -35.28
N ARG A 274 -11.85 35.60 -34.34
CA ARG A 274 -10.58 35.29 -33.69
C ARG A 274 -9.83 34.20 -34.45
N LEU A 275 -8.54 34.41 -34.71
CA LEU A 275 -7.68 33.41 -35.35
C LEU A 275 -7.46 32.20 -34.41
N ILE A 276 -7.75 31.00 -34.90
CA ILE A 276 -7.41 29.73 -34.22
C ILE A 276 -5.98 29.33 -34.60
N ALA A 277 -5.72 29.22 -35.90
CA ALA A 277 -4.44 28.80 -36.44
C ALA A 277 -4.30 29.20 -37.92
N ARG A 278 -3.06 29.28 -38.40
CA ARG A 278 -2.77 29.14 -39.83
C ARG A 278 -2.49 27.66 -40.10
N ILE A 279 -3.27 27.07 -40.99
CA ILE A 279 -3.21 25.66 -41.37
C ILE A 279 -2.29 25.52 -42.58
N ALA A 280 -1.43 24.51 -42.55
CA ALA A 280 -0.46 24.16 -43.58
C ALA A 280 -0.49 22.63 -43.78
N ALA A 281 -0.07 22.13 -44.94
CA ALA A 281 0.19 20.69 -45.10
C ALA A 281 1.51 20.31 -44.42
N GLY A 282 1.50 19.17 -43.72
CA GLY A 282 2.67 18.65 -43.00
C GLY A 282 3.65 17.95 -43.94
N GLU A 283 3.28 16.75 -44.40
CA GLU A 283 4.18 15.87 -45.17
C GLU A 283 3.81 15.70 -46.65
N GLY A 284 2.60 16.11 -47.08
CA GLY A 284 2.11 15.90 -48.46
C GLY A 284 1.58 17.17 -49.14
N ARG A 285 2.30 17.65 -50.15
CA ARG A 285 1.83 18.58 -51.19
C ARG A 285 1.83 17.82 -52.52
N PHE A 286 0.76 17.90 -53.30
CA PHE A 286 0.70 17.12 -54.54
C PHE A 286 1.35 17.86 -55.70
N ASN A 287 2.34 17.20 -56.32
CA ASN A 287 3.13 17.74 -57.44
C ASN A 287 2.71 17.20 -58.82
N GLN A 288 1.74 16.27 -58.86
CA GLN A 288 1.17 15.66 -60.07
C GLN A 288 -0.33 15.44 -59.87
N ASN A 289 -1.12 15.43 -60.94
CA ASN A 289 -2.58 15.32 -60.87
C ASN A 289 -3.10 13.90 -60.51
N SER A 290 -2.23 12.90 -60.29
CA SER A 290 -2.60 11.49 -60.10
C SER A 290 -2.66 11.00 -58.66
N ASP A 291 -1.93 11.65 -57.74
CA ASP A 291 -1.83 11.24 -56.33
C ASP A 291 -2.44 12.32 -55.43
N VAL A 292 -3.47 11.95 -54.65
CA VAL A 292 -4.21 12.89 -53.79
C VAL A 292 -3.90 12.66 -52.32
N ASP A 293 -2.99 13.48 -51.79
CA ASP A 293 -2.59 13.51 -50.38
C ASP A 293 -3.57 14.32 -49.52
N ILE A 294 -4.47 13.61 -48.85
CA ILE A 294 -5.44 14.20 -47.91
C ILE A 294 -4.75 14.46 -46.57
N ASN A 295 -4.52 15.73 -46.28
CA ASN A 295 -4.01 16.21 -44.99
C ASN A 295 -5.17 16.28 -43.98
N THR A 296 -4.94 15.92 -42.73
CA THR A 296 -5.94 16.01 -41.65
C THR A 296 -5.39 16.82 -40.48
N GLU A 297 -6.10 17.88 -40.10
CA GLU A 297 -5.69 18.79 -39.03
C GLU A 297 -6.81 18.94 -38.00
N VAL A 298 -6.45 18.76 -36.71
CA VAL A 298 -7.38 18.94 -35.58
C VAL A 298 -6.97 20.17 -34.77
N LYS A 299 -7.94 21.01 -34.42
CA LYS A 299 -7.78 22.16 -33.52
C LYS A 299 -8.91 22.15 -32.48
N SER A 300 -8.69 22.82 -31.35
CA SER A 300 -9.68 22.92 -30.26
C SER A 300 -9.82 24.35 -29.78
N ILE A 301 -11.06 24.76 -29.48
CA ILE A 301 -11.38 26.08 -28.90
C ILE A 301 -12.16 25.90 -27.59
N ALA A 302 -11.86 26.73 -26.59
CA ALA A 302 -12.76 26.90 -25.44
C ALA A 302 -13.95 27.76 -25.85
N VAL A 303 -15.14 27.43 -25.36
CA VAL A 303 -16.40 28.10 -25.73
C VAL A 303 -17.20 28.48 -24.48
N ASN A 304 -17.76 29.69 -24.48
CA ASN A 304 -18.54 30.23 -23.36
C ASN A 304 -19.96 30.65 -23.77
N LYS A 305 -20.15 31.20 -24.97
CA LYS A 305 -21.48 31.62 -25.49
C LYS A 305 -22.32 30.45 -26.01
N LYS A 306 -23.55 30.71 -26.47
CA LYS A 306 -24.49 29.66 -26.93
C LYS A 306 -23.97 28.81 -28.10
N GLY A 307 -23.17 29.39 -29.01
CA GLY A 307 -22.57 28.62 -30.09
C GLY A 307 -21.47 29.37 -30.82
N VAL A 308 -20.99 28.78 -31.92
CA VAL A 308 -19.89 29.33 -32.73
C VAL A 308 -20.19 29.28 -34.22
N TYR A 309 -19.55 30.20 -34.94
CA TYR A 309 -19.30 30.11 -36.37
C TYR A 309 -17.81 29.87 -36.60
N PHE A 310 -17.43 28.93 -37.46
CA PHE A 310 -16.07 28.80 -37.97
C PHE A 310 -15.92 29.52 -39.30
N ALA A 311 -14.73 30.06 -39.57
CA ALA A 311 -14.41 30.71 -40.84
C ALA A 311 -13.06 30.23 -41.39
N PHE A 312 -13.04 30.01 -42.70
CA PHE A 312 -11.88 29.61 -43.48
C PHE A 312 -11.50 30.80 -44.36
N ARG A 313 -10.33 31.36 -44.13
CA ARG A 313 -9.83 32.53 -44.85
C ARG A 313 -8.60 32.16 -45.69
N ASP A 314 -8.79 32.19 -46.99
CA ASP A 314 -7.75 32.09 -47.99
C ASP A 314 -7.17 33.49 -48.31
N GLN A 315 -5.89 33.52 -48.67
CA GLN A 315 -5.16 34.72 -49.06
C GLN A 315 -4.21 34.48 -50.24
N GLY A 316 -4.57 33.58 -51.17
CA GLY A 316 -3.81 33.25 -52.37
C GLY A 316 -3.28 31.81 -52.40
N ALA A 317 -3.93 30.86 -51.74
CA ALA A 317 -3.59 29.44 -51.78
C ALA A 317 -4.44 28.69 -52.80
N CYS A 318 -3.97 27.50 -53.22
CA CYS A 318 -4.77 26.57 -54.02
C CYS A 318 -5.09 25.32 -53.19
N ILE A 319 -6.30 25.29 -52.64
CA ILE A 319 -6.74 24.38 -51.58
C ILE A 319 -8.10 23.75 -51.89
N SER A 320 -8.33 22.57 -51.35
CA SER A 320 -9.65 21.92 -51.32
C SER A 320 -9.93 21.43 -49.91
N VAL A 321 -10.92 22.01 -49.23
CA VAL A 321 -11.44 21.53 -47.94
C VAL A 321 -12.43 20.41 -48.24
N LEU A 322 -12.03 19.17 -47.98
CA LEU A 322 -12.75 17.96 -48.36
C LEU A 322 -13.79 17.53 -47.33
N ALA A 323 -13.48 17.69 -46.04
CA ALA A 323 -14.40 17.41 -44.96
C ALA A 323 -14.12 18.30 -43.73
N VAL A 324 -15.19 18.68 -43.02
CA VAL A 324 -15.12 19.37 -41.73
C VAL A 324 -16.02 18.65 -40.76
N LYS A 325 -15.47 18.28 -39.61
CA LYS A 325 -16.20 17.64 -38.51
C LYS A 325 -15.97 18.41 -37.23
N VAL A 326 -17.04 18.85 -36.58
CA VAL A 326 -17.01 19.54 -35.28
C VAL A 326 -17.65 18.64 -34.23
N TYR A 327 -16.97 18.46 -33.11
CA TYR A 327 -17.42 17.59 -32.01
C TYR A 327 -16.91 18.08 -30.66
N TYR A 328 -17.49 17.60 -29.57
CA TYR A 328 -16.90 17.70 -28.24
C TYR A 328 -16.70 16.32 -27.63
N ILE A 329 -15.99 16.26 -26.51
CA ILE A 329 -15.64 15.02 -25.83
C ILE A 329 -16.34 14.98 -24.46
N THR A 330 -16.87 13.81 -24.12
CA THR A 330 -17.47 13.52 -22.81
C THR A 330 -16.78 12.33 -22.16
N CYS A 331 -16.79 12.29 -20.83
CA CYS A 331 -16.64 11.05 -20.09
C CYS A 331 -18.02 10.36 -20.01
N PRO A 332 -18.16 9.10 -20.45
CA PRO A 332 -19.46 8.44 -20.58
C PRO A 332 -20.12 8.17 -19.22
N ALA A 333 -21.45 8.10 -19.18
CA ALA A 333 -22.17 7.73 -17.96
C ALA A 333 -21.76 6.32 -17.49
N VAL A 334 -21.42 6.18 -16.20
CA VAL A 334 -20.87 4.94 -15.65
C VAL A 334 -21.35 4.72 -14.21
N THR A 335 -21.51 3.46 -13.82
CA THR A 335 -21.75 3.09 -12.41
C THR A 335 -20.52 2.36 -11.88
N GLU A 336 -19.90 2.87 -10.82
CA GLU A 336 -18.75 2.27 -10.11
C GLU A 336 -18.88 2.47 -8.59
N ASN A 337 -18.33 1.55 -7.79
CA ASN A 337 -18.48 1.53 -6.31
C ASN A 337 -19.93 1.75 -5.82
N PHE A 338 -20.91 1.17 -6.53
CA PHE A 338 -22.35 1.34 -6.26
C PHE A 338 -22.82 2.81 -6.29
N ALA A 339 -22.10 3.68 -6.99
CA ALA A 339 -22.46 5.06 -7.30
C ALA A 339 -22.58 5.24 -8.83
N HIS A 340 -23.62 5.92 -9.27
CA HIS A 340 -23.84 6.30 -10.65
C HIS A 340 -23.24 7.70 -10.92
N PHE A 341 -22.53 7.84 -12.03
CA PHE A 341 -21.95 9.07 -12.52
C PHE A 341 -22.52 9.38 -13.90
N ASN A 342 -23.09 10.56 -14.05
CA ASN A 342 -23.68 11.01 -15.30
C ASN A 342 -22.59 11.29 -16.35
N GLU A 343 -22.99 11.35 -17.63
CA GLU A 343 -22.12 11.84 -18.69
C GLU A 343 -21.64 13.27 -18.38
N THR A 344 -20.33 13.50 -18.49
CA THR A 344 -19.70 14.77 -18.10
C THR A 344 -18.84 15.31 -19.25
N PRO A 345 -19.07 16.54 -19.76
CA PRO A 345 -18.24 17.13 -20.80
C PRO A 345 -16.85 17.49 -20.26
N THR A 346 -15.81 17.32 -21.09
CA THR A 346 -14.43 17.68 -20.71
C THR A 346 -14.30 19.18 -20.43
N GLY A 347 -13.34 19.56 -19.58
CA GLY A 347 -13.08 20.96 -19.21
C GLY A 347 -12.61 21.86 -20.36
N ARG A 348 -12.58 23.17 -20.10
CA ARG A 348 -12.19 24.21 -21.08
C ARG A 348 -10.75 24.07 -21.58
N GLU A 349 -9.85 23.58 -20.73
CA GLU A 349 -8.45 23.30 -21.03
C GLU A 349 -8.15 21.79 -20.99
N ILE A 350 -7.11 21.30 -21.70
CA ILE A 350 -6.76 19.86 -21.71
C ILE A 350 -6.34 19.39 -20.29
N THR A 351 -5.74 20.31 -19.54
CA THR A 351 -5.23 20.18 -18.17
C THR A 351 -6.30 20.30 -17.09
N ILE A 352 -7.48 20.86 -17.40
CA ILE A 352 -8.57 20.97 -16.42
C ILE A 352 -9.27 19.62 -16.30
N ILE A 353 -9.42 19.17 -15.06
CA ILE A 353 -10.06 17.90 -14.70
C ILE A 353 -11.39 18.26 -14.04
N GLU A 354 -12.49 17.84 -14.67
CA GLU A 354 -13.84 18.11 -14.16
C GLU A 354 -14.20 17.09 -13.08
N LYS A 355 -14.70 17.56 -11.94
CA LYS A 355 -15.11 16.72 -10.81
C LYS A 355 -16.61 16.46 -10.86
N GLN A 356 -17.00 15.21 -11.04
CA GLN A 356 -18.39 14.77 -10.97
C GLN A 356 -18.68 14.11 -9.63
N ASN A 357 -19.74 14.54 -8.96
CA ASN A 357 -20.28 13.82 -7.80
C ASN A 357 -21.21 12.71 -8.28
N GLY A 358 -21.11 11.53 -7.67
CA GLY A 358 -21.96 10.38 -7.96
C GLY A 358 -23.18 10.32 -7.06
N THR A 359 -24.19 9.56 -7.49
CA THR A 359 -25.39 9.25 -6.70
C THR A 359 -25.43 7.76 -6.38
N CYS A 360 -25.65 7.39 -5.13
CA CYS A 360 -25.73 5.98 -4.77
C CYS A 360 -26.87 5.26 -5.53
N VAL A 361 -26.62 4.04 -5.97
CA VAL A 361 -27.66 3.18 -6.54
C VAL A 361 -28.75 2.88 -5.51
N GLU A 362 -29.91 2.44 -5.99
CA GLU A 362 -31.03 2.09 -5.11
C GLU A 362 -30.62 1.04 -4.06
N ASN A 363 -31.13 1.22 -2.84
CA ASN A 363 -30.79 0.42 -1.65
C ASN A 363 -29.31 0.45 -1.21
N ALA A 364 -28.51 1.40 -1.73
CA ALA A 364 -27.20 1.76 -1.20
C ALA A 364 -27.22 3.07 -0.40
N GLU A 365 -26.19 3.27 0.42
CA GLU A 365 -25.92 4.49 1.19
C GLU A 365 -24.44 4.88 1.06
N PRO A 366 -24.10 6.18 1.04
CA PRO A 366 -22.71 6.62 0.94
C PRO A 366 -21.98 6.32 2.25
N TYR A 367 -20.81 5.69 2.17
CA TYR A 367 -19.88 5.64 3.31
C TYR A 367 -18.90 6.81 3.29
N GLU A 368 -18.67 7.35 2.10
CA GLU A 368 -17.88 8.55 1.81
C GLU A 368 -18.43 9.07 0.48
N THR A 369 -18.54 10.40 0.33
CA THR A 369 -19.14 11.03 -0.86
C THR A 369 -18.48 10.53 -2.15
N PRO A 370 -19.19 9.80 -3.03
CA PRO A 370 -18.61 9.27 -4.25
C PRO A 370 -18.31 10.40 -5.23
N THR A 371 -17.05 10.55 -5.65
CA THR A 371 -16.66 11.54 -6.67
C THR A 371 -15.69 10.95 -7.67
N TYR A 372 -15.85 11.28 -8.95
CA TYR A 372 -15.04 10.76 -10.05
C TYR A 372 -14.51 11.91 -10.89
N LEU A 373 -13.26 11.80 -11.36
CA LEU A 373 -12.55 12.84 -12.10
C LEU A 373 -12.49 12.56 -13.60
N CYS A 374 -13.13 13.42 -14.39
CA CYS A 374 -13.15 13.39 -15.86
C CYS A 374 -12.00 14.24 -16.43
N LYS A 375 -11.07 13.62 -17.16
CA LYS A 375 -9.93 14.31 -17.79
C LYS A 375 -10.28 14.91 -19.15
N GLY A 376 -9.46 15.86 -19.61
CA GLY A 376 -9.58 16.50 -20.93
C GLY A 376 -9.49 15.58 -22.15
N ASP A 377 -9.12 14.30 -21.96
CA ASP A 377 -9.13 13.24 -22.99
C ASP A 377 -10.44 12.41 -23.00
N GLY A 378 -11.43 12.75 -22.15
CA GLY A 378 -12.71 12.05 -22.04
C GLY A 378 -12.67 10.73 -21.26
N LYS A 379 -11.67 10.55 -20.40
CA LYS A 379 -11.57 9.38 -19.52
C LYS A 379 -11.79 9.72 -18.06
N TRP A 380 -12.56 8.87 -17.39
CA TRP A 380 -12.63 8.80 -15.94
C TRP A 380 -11.31 8.28 -15.35
N THR A 381 -10.89 8.82 -14.21
CA THR A 381 -9.58 8.47 -13.62
C THR A 381 -9.60 8.18 -12.12
N ILE A 382 -9.64 9.20 -11.26
CA ILE A 382 -9.62 8.99 -9.80
C ILE A 382 -11.05 8.92 -9.28
N LEU A 383 -11.44 7.75 -8.78
CA LEU A 383 -12.67 7.52 -8.04
C LEU A 383 -12.35 7.59 -6.53
N THR A 384 -13.00 8.50 -5.82
CA THR A 384 -12.93 8.62 -4.35
C THR A 384 -14.29 8.36 -3.73
N GLY A 385 -14.33 7.82 -2.52
CA GLY A 385 -15.57 7.42 -1.88
C GLY A 385 -16.34 6.32 -2.62
N GLY A 386 -17.60 6.17 -2.24
CA GLY A 386 -18.42 5.07 -2.73
C GLY A 386 -19.64 4.82 -1.86
N CYS A 387 -20.47 3.88 -2.32
CA CYS A 387 -21.69 3.49 -1.64
C CYS A 387 -21.60 2.02 -1.21
N ARG A 388 -22.24 1.70 -0.08
CA ARG A 388 -22.42 0.33 0.41
C ARG A 388 -23.90 -0.01 0.41
N CYS A 389 -24.24 -1.26 0.10
CA CYS A 389 -25.62 -1.72 0.23
C CYS A 389 -26.06 -1.67 1.69
N LYS A 390 -27.26 -1.13 1.94
CA LYS A 390 -27.86 -0.96 3.27
C LYS A 390 -28.00 -2.29 4.02
N ALA A 391 -28.29 -2.23 5.31
CA ALA A 391 -28.65 -3.42 6.09
C ALA A 391 -29.87 -4.12 5.43
N GLY A 392 -29.82 -5.45 5.32
CA GLY A 392 -30.78 -6.25 4.55
C GLY A 392 -30.51 -6.39 3.05
N TYR A 393 -29.52 -5.69 2.48
CA TYR A 393 -29.23 -5.75 1.03
C TYR A 393 -27.76 -6.14 0.74
N GLU A 394 -27.53 -7.11 -0.13
CA GLU A 394 -26.19 -7.53 -0.56
C GLU A 394 -25.77 -6.98 -1.92
N PRO A 395 -24.45 -6.80 -2.16
CA PRO A 395 -23.92 -6.32 -3.43
C PRO A 395 -24.00 -7.37 -4.55
N ASN A 396 -24.77 -7.06 -5.60
CA ASN A 396 -24.70 -7.75 -6.89
C ASN A 396 -23.63 -7.07 -7.76
N TYR A 397 -22.41 -7.61 -7.75
CA TYR A 397 -21.27 -7.05 -8.49
C TYR A 397 -21.40 -7.13 -10.02
N ILE A 398 -22.24 -8.01 -10.56
CA ILE A 398 -22.45 -8.15 -12.01
C ILE A 398 -23.32 -7.01 -12.53
N ASN A 399 -24.45 -6.78 -11.87
CA ASN A 399 -25.40 -5.73 -12.24
C ASN A 399 -25.09 -4.38 -11.57
N LYS A 400 -24.09 -4.32 -10.69
CA LYS A 400 -23.69 -3.17 -9.86
C LYS A 400 -24.84 -2.55 -9.04
N THR A 401 -25.72 -3.42 -8.54
CA THR A 401 -26.92 -3.07 -7.76
C THR A 401 -26.93 -3.73 -6.39
N CYS A 402 -27.81 -3.28 -5.49
CA CYS A 402 -28.01 -3.86 -4.17
C CYS A 402 -29.31 -4.68 -4.13
N THR A 403 -29.20 -5.98 -3.89
CA THR A 403 -30.33 -6.93 -3.90
C THR A 403 -30.74 -7.33 -2.49
N GLU A 404 -32.04 -7.49 -2.24
CA GLU A 404 -32.57 -7.93 -0.93
C GLU A 404 -32.03 -9.29 -0.51
N CYS A 405 -31.75 -9.46 0.79
CA CYS A 405 -31.45 -10.77 1.37
C CYS A 405 -32.63 -11.74 1.22
N PRO A 406 -32.39 -13.01 0.80
CA PRO A 406 -33.43 -14.02 0.71
C PRO A 406 -33.99 -14.43 2.09
N LEU A 407 -35.19 -15.04 2.08
CA LEU A 407 -35.86 -15.51 3.31
C LEU A 407 -34.96 -16.43 4.15
N GLY A 408 -35.02 -16.28 5.48
CA GLY A 408 -34.16 -17.02 6.42
C GLY A 408 -32.70 -16.53 6.47
N THR A 409 -32.35 -15.48 5.73
CA THR A 409 -31.04 -14.82 5.80
C THR A 409 -31.18 -13.36 6.26
N PHE A 410 -30.08 -12.78 6.74
CA PHE A 410 -30.01 -11.39 7.17
C PHE A 410 -28.68 -10.74 6.79
N LYS A 411 -28.63 -9.41 6.86
CA LYS A 411 -27.38 -8.65 6.78
C LYS A 411 -27.42 -7.41 7.68
N SER A 412 -26.59 -7.38 8.71
CA SER A 412 -26.39 -6.23 9.60
C SER A 412 -25.12 -5.44 9.21
N PRO A 413 -24.81 -4.28 9.82
CA PRO A 413 -23.54 -3.57 9.59
C PRO A 413 -22.28 -4.38 9.91
N GLU A 414 -22.40 -5.37 10.80
CA GLU A 414 -21.33 -6.30 11.19
C GLU A 414 -21.05 -7.38 10.11
N VAL A 415 -21.98 -7.60 9.18
CA VAL A 415 -21.98 -8.73 8.24
C VAL A 415 -21.98 -8.24 6.80
N THR A 416 -20.98 -8.67 6.01
CA THR A 416 -20.73 -8.10 4.68
C THR A 416 -21.61 -8.66 3.56
N LYS A 417 -22.23 -9.84 3.75
CA LYS A 417 -23.09 -10.56 2.78
C LYS A 417 -24.35 -11.07 3.48
N CYS A 418 -25.37 -11.49 2.75
CA CYS A 418 -26.53 -12.12 3.39
C CYS A 418 -26.14 -13.49 3.96
N THR A 419 -26.25 -13.65 5.28
CA THR A 419 -25.93 -14.90 5.98
C THR A 419 -27.18 -15.58 6.52
N PRO A 420 -27.24 -16.92 6.56
CA PRO A 420 -28.32 -17.63 7.24
C PRO A 420 -28.46 -17.20 8.71
N CYS A 421 -29.68 -17.20 9.24
CA CYS A 421 -29.90 -16.90 10.64
C CYS A 421 -29.12 -17.85 11.57
N PRO A 422 -28.44 -17.34 12.61
CA PRO A 422 -27.74 -18.18 13.57
C PRO A 422 -28.73 -18.96 14.45
N PRO A 423 -28.27 -20.04 15.13
CA PRO A 423 -29.13 -20.92 15.92
C PRO A 423 -30.05 -20.18 16.91
N ASN A 424 -31.25 -20.74 17.08
CA ASN A 424 -32.33 -20.18 17.92
C ASN A 424 -32.81 -18.78 17.50
N SER A 425 -32.62 -18.39 16.24
CA SER A 425 -33.15 -17.15 15.65
C SER A 425 -33.71 -17.36 14.23
N ASN A 426 -34.59 -16.46 13.77
CA ASN A 426 -35.22 -16.54 12.44
C ASN A 426 -35.50 -15.15 11.83
N ALA A 427 -35.57 -15.06 10.50
CA ALA A 427 -35.88 -13.87 9.71
C ALA A 427 -37.08 -14.16 8.79
N SER A 428 -38.25 -13.62 9.12
CA SER A 428 -39.53 -13.93 8.48
C SER A 428 -39.86 -13.08 7.24
N LYS A 429 -38.95 -12.20 6.80
CA LYS A 429 -39.11 -11.32 5.63
C LYS A 429 -37.83 -11.30 4.80
N THR A 430 -37.94 -11.07 3.48
CA THR A 430 -36.78 -10.69 2.66
C THR A 430 -36.24 -9.35 3.13
N GLY A 431 -34.99 -9.04 2.79
CA GLY A 431 -34.37 -7.78 3.18
C GLY A 431 -34.15 -7.62 4.69
N SER A 432 -34.15 -8.71 5.47
CA SER A 432 -34.07 -8.62 6.94
C SER A 432 -32.70 -8.10 7.42
N PRO A 433 -32.64 -7.02 8.24
CA PRO A 433 -31.37 -6.52 8.78
C PRO A 433 -30.88 -7.30 10.01
N PHE A 434 -31.70 -8.17 10.59
CA PHE A 434 -31.36 -9.03 11.73
C PHE A 434 -32.32 -10.23 11.84
N CYS A 435 -31.90 -11.29 12.54
CA CYS A 435 -32.77 -12.42 12.89
C CYS A 435 -33.30 -12.27 14.32
N LYS A 436 -34.62 -12.39 14.49
CA LYS A 436 -35.30 -12.32 15.80
C LYS A 436 -35.10 -13.65 16.55
N CYS A 437 -34.81 -13.60 17.85
CA CYS A 437 -34.70 -14.81 18.67
C CYS A 437 -36.04 -15.54 18.76
N VAL A 438 -35.98 -16.87 18.82
CA VAL A 438 -37.15 -17.72 19.10
C VAL A 438 -37.46 -17.68 20.61
N SER A 439 -38.74 -17.85 20.97
CA SER A 439 -39.20 -17.79 22.36
C SER A 439 -38.37 -18.70 23.29
N GLY A 440 -38.03 -18.20 24.47
CA GLY A 440 -37.16 -18.88 25.46
C GLY A 440 -35.66 -18.67 25.24
N TYR A 441 -35.25 -18.02 24.15
CA TYR A 441 -33.86 -17.65 23.88
C TYR A 441 -33.70 -16.13 23.71
N TYR A 442 -32.56 -15.62 24.13
CA TYR A 442 -32.26 -14.18 24.20
C TYR A 442 -30.84 -13.90 23.71
N ARG A 443 -30.56 -12.64 23.37
CA ARG A 443 -29.21 -12.11 23.21
C ARG A 443 -28.99 -11.04 24.27
N HIS A 444 -27.80 -11.00 24.83
CA HIS A 444 -27.39 -9.88 25.68
C HIS A 444 -27.24 -8.61 24.82
N PRO A 445 -27.48 -7.38 25.33
CA PRO A 445 -27.37 -6.15 24.53
C PRO A 445 -25.99 -5.91 23.89
N ASN A 446 -24.93 -6.52 24.45
CA ASN A 446 -23.57 -6.44 23.90
C ASN A 446 -23.26 -7.55 22.88
N ASP A 447 -24.17 -8.50 22.62
CA ASP A 447 -23.97 -9.55 21.63
C ASP A 447 -24.19 -9.00 20.21
N GLY A 448 -23.22 -9.24 19.32
CA GLY A 448 -23.37 -8.93 17.90
C GLY A 448 -24.56 -9.67 17.27
N ARG A 449 -25.21 -9.06 16.28
CA ARG A 449 -26.45 -9.62 15.68
C ARG A 449 -26.23 -10.95 14.94
N HIS A 450 -24.98 -11.28 14.66
CA HIS A 450 -24.54 -12.55 14.08
C HIS A 450 -24.40 -13.70 15.08
N MET A 451 -24.42 -13.42 16.40
CA MET A 451 -24.34 -14.44 17.43
C MET A 451 -25.65 -15.27 17.55
N PRO A 452 -25.59 -16.53 18.01
CA PRO A 452 -26.79 -17.29 18.37
C PRO A 452 -27.65 -16.59 19.43
N CYS A 453 -28.88 -17.07 19.62
CA CYS A 453 -29.65 -16.74 20.82
C CYS A 453 -29.45 -17.83 21.89
N TYR A 454 -29.16 -17.40 23.12
CA TYR A 454 -28.78 -18.22 24.26
C TYR A 454 -29.94 -18.44 25.23
N SER A 455 -29.85 -19.51 26.00
CA SER A 455 -30.77 -19.80 27.12
C SER A 455 -30.08 -19.59 28.49
N PRO A 456 -30.84 -19.34 29.57
CA PRO A 456 -30.31 -19.36 30.94
C PRO A 456 -29.70 -20.74 31.30
N PRO A 457 -28.67 -20.81 32.16
CA PRO A 457 -27.91 -22.03 32.40
C PRO A 457 -28.68 -23.02 33.30
N PRO A 458 -28.39 -24.34 33.19
CA PRO A 458 -28.92 -25.34 34.09
C PRO A 458 -28.15 -25.36 35.43
N ALA A 459 -28.63 -26.15 36.40
CA ALA A 459 -28.02 -26.24 37.72
C ALA A 459 -26.56 -26.77 37.68
N PRO A 460 -25.70 -26.34 38.63
CA PRO A 460 -24.39 -26.96 38.83
C PRO A 460 -24.51 -28.46 39.15
N THR A 461 -23.47 -29.23 38.82
CA THR A 461 -23.45 -30.70 39.02
C THR A 461 -22.25 -31.12 39.87
N ASN A 462 -22.24 -32.36 40.37
CA ASN A 462 -21.13 -32.95 41.14
C ASN A 462 -20.65 -32.06 42.31
N LEU A 463 -21.55 -31.64 43.20
CA LEU A 463 -21.19 -30.91 44.40
C LEU A 463 -20.43 -31.84 45.36
N THR A 464 -19.27 -31.38 45.82
CA THR A 464 -18.33 -32.15 46.65
C THR A 464 -17.77 -31.29 47.78
N LEU A 465 -17.46 -31.93 48.90
CA LEU A 465 -16.87 -31.33 50.08
C LEU A 465 -15.39 -31.77 50.13
N LEU A 466 -14.46 -30.84 49.93
CA LEU A 466 -13.03 -31.14 49.78
C LEU A 466 -12.27 -31.14 51.11
N PHE A 467 -12.71 -30.32 52.07
CA PHE A 467 -12.10 -30.15 53.38
C PHE A 467 -13.13 -29.54 54.33
N VAL A 468 -13.12 -29.97 55.59
CA VAL A 468 -13.80 -29.32 56.71
C VAL A 468 -12.90 -29.47 57.93
N ASP A 469 -12.85 -28.45 58.78
CA ASP A 469 -12.27 -28.51 60.11
C ASP A 469 -13.21 -27.88 61.15
N GLN A 470 -12.65 -27.38 62.25
CA GLN A 470 -13.41 -26.75 63.34
C GLN A 470 -14.05 -25.41 62.95
N THR A 471 -13.49 -24.67 61.99
CA THR A 471 -13.92 -23.29 61.68
C THR A 471 -13.98 -22.96 60.18
N SER A 472 -13.72 -23.93 59.31
CA SER A 472 -13.70 -23.73 57.86
C SER A 472 -14.21 -24.94 57.07
N ALA A 473 -14.67 -24.68 55.84
CA ALA A 473 -15.11 -25.68 54.90
C ALA A 473 -14.79 -25.27 53.46
N ILE A 474 -14.44 -26.25 52.61
CA ILE A 474 -14.17 -26.05 51.19
C ILE A 474 -15.15 -26.90 50.38
N ILE A 475 -15.97 -26.24 49.57
CA ILE A 475 -16.95 -26.87 48.67
C ILE A 475 -16.48 -26.68 47.22
N SER A 476 -16.67 -27.67 46.36
CA SER A 476 -16.34 -27.63 44.93
C SER A 476 -17.40 -28.33 44.10
N TRP A 477 -17.69 -27.82 42.89
CA TRP A 477 -18.68 -28.38 41.96
C TRP A 477 -18.12 -28.48 40.54
N SER A 478 -18.85 -29.16 39.66
CA SER A 478 -18.64 -29.12 38.22
C SER A 478 -19.53 -28.04 37.59
N ALA A 479 -18.97 -27.32 36.61
CA ALA A 479 -19.73 -26.38 35.80
C ALA A 479 -20.82 -27.12 34.98
N PRO A 480 -21.96 -26.47 34.66
CA PRO A 480 -23.00 -27.06 33.84
C PRO A 480 -22.47 -27.54 32.48
N ALA A 481 -22.93 -28.71 32.02
CA ALA A 481 -22.41 -29.35 30.82
C ALA A 481 -22.59 -28.47 29.56
N LYS A 482 -21.49 -28.25 28.82
CA LYS A 482 -21.52 -27.46 27.58
C LYS A 482 -22.12 -28.27 26.44
N ASN A 483 -23.39 -27.99 26.15
CA ASN A 483 -24.18 -28.42 24.99
C ASN A 483 -24.55 -29.91 24.96
N GLU A 484 -25.81 -30.23 25.30
CA GLU A 484 -26.44 -31.49 24.88
C GLU A 484 -26.90 -31.38 23.43
N SER A 485 -26.26 -32.13 22.52
CA SER A 485 -26.75 -32.31 21.15
C SER A 485 -27.87 -33.37 21.14
N LEU A 486 -29.04 -33.03 21.67
CA LEU A 486 -30.21 -33.92 21.61
C LEU A 486 -30.67 -34.08 20.15
N SER A 487 -30.91 -35.33 19.74
CA SER A 487 -31.19 -35.70 18.37
C SER A 487 -32.55 -35.19 17.87
N SER A 488 -32.58 -34.72 16.62
CA SER A 488 -33.75 -34.51 15.75
C SER A 488 -34.84 -33.51 16.24
N GLU A 489 -35.05 -32.48 15.42
CA GLU A 489 -36.23 -31.61 15.35
C GLU A 489 -36.61 -30.74 16.57
N THR A 490 -35.89 -30.80 17.69
CA THR A 490 -36.03 -29.81 18.79
C THR A 490 -34.76 -28.99 19.02
N GLN A 491 -34.95 -27.71 19.38
CA GLN A 491 -33.92 -26.67 19.40
C GLN A 491 -32.70 -27.05 20.27
N SER A 492 -31.50 -26.83 19.73
CA SER A 492 -30.26 -26.95 20.49
C SER A 492 -30.22 -25.94 21.64
N LYS A 493 -30.23 -26.44 22.88
CA LYS A 493 -29.99 -25.62 24.08
C LYS A 493 -28.52 -25.21 24.10
N ILE A 494 -28.28 -23.94 23.77
CA ILE A 494 -26.96 -23.31 23.78
C ILE A 494 -26.94 -22.29 24.91
N TYR A 495 -25.88 -22.33 25.72
CA TYR A 495 -25.67 -21.45 26.86
C TYR A 495 -24.53 -20.46 26.56
N HIS A 496 -24.67 -19.21 27.00
CA HIS A 496 -23.56 -18.27 26.94
C HIS A 496 -22.47 -18.68 27.95
N SER A 497 -21.20 -18.38 27.64
CA SER A 497 -20.04 -18.96 28.35
C SER A 497 -19.65 -18.26 29.65
N ASP A 498 -20.26 -17.12 29.95
CA ASP A 498 -20.05 -16.29 31.15
C ASP A 498 -20.86 -16.79 32.35
N ILE A 499 -20.82 -18.09 32.60
CA ILE A 499 -21.51 -18.68 33.75
C ILE A 499 -20.78 -18.25 35.03
N VAL A 500 -21.45 -17.42 35.82
CA VAL A 500 -21.04 -17.02 37.18
C VAL A 500 -21.90 -17.77 38.19
N TYR A 501 -21.36 -17.96 39.40
CA TYR A 501 -22.04 -18.60 40.50
C TYR A 501 -22.41 -17.59 41.58
N LYS A 502 -23.59 -17.77 42.17
CA LYS A 502 -24.06 -17.06 43.35
C LYS A 502 -24.39 -18.05 44.45
N ILE A 503 -24.00 -17.75 45.68
CA ILE A 503 -24.18 -18.64 46.83
C ILE A 503 -25.16 -18.06 47.84
N LYS A 504 -25.97 -18.94 48.42
CA LYS A 504 -26.89 -18.67 49.51
C LYS A 504 -26.70 -19.73 50.59
N CYS A 505 -26.16 -19.32 51.75
CA CYS A 505 -26.03 -20.20 52.91
C CYS A 505 -27.22 -20.02 53.85
N ASN A 506 -27.78 -21.13 54.33
CA ASN A 506 -28.75 -21.16 55.41
C ASN A 506 -28.02 -21.49 56.73
N MET A 507 -28.39 -20.82 57.83
CA MET A 507 -27.74 -20.90 59.15
C MET A 507 -26.29 -20.36 59.24
N CYS A 508 -25.74 -19.73 58.19
CA CYS A 508 -24.51 -18.96 58.34
C CYS A 508 -24.73 -17.69 59.18
N SER A 509 -23.90 -17.50 60.21
CA SER A 509 -23.77 -16.23 60.94
C SER A 509 -23.25 -15.12 59.99
N PRO A 510 -23.60 -13.83 60.17
CA PRO A 510 -23.04 -12.74 59.37
C PRO A 510 -21.51 -12.58 59.50
N ASN A 511 -20.88 -13.26 60.46
CA ASN A 511 -19.43 -13.29 60.64
C ASN A 511 -18.71 -14.35 59.76
N VAL A 512 -19.46 -15.21 59.05
CA VAL A 512 -18.90 -16.20 58.13
C VAL A 512 -18.31 -15.49 56.92
N VAL A 513 -17.03 -15.72 56.65
CA VAL A 513 -16.32 -15.10 55.54
C VAL A 513 -16.31 -16.06 54.35
N TYR A 514 -16.82 -15.57 53.23
CA TYR A 514 -16.82 -16.24 51.93
C TYR A 514 -15.53 -15.86 51.20
N ASN A 515 -14.80 -16.85 50.67
CA ASN A 515 -13.65 -16.64 49.81
C ASN A 515 -13.78 -17.51 48.54
N PRO A 516 -14.03 -16.92 47.35
CA PRO A 516 -14.13 -15.49 47.06
C PRO A 516 -15.31 -14.78 47.77
N SER A 517 -15.14 -13.49 48.08
CA SER A 517 -16.09 -12.68 48.86
C SER A 517 -17.10 -11.88 48.02
N THR A 518 -17.07 -12.02 46.70
CA THR A 518 -17.95 -11.31 45.77
C THR A 518 -19.32 -11.99 45.67
N ASP A 519 -20.38 -11.20 45.55
CA ASP A 519 -21.78 -11.67 45.45
C ASP A 519 -22.02 -12.63 44.27
N THR A 520 -21.23 -12.48 43.21
CA THR A 520 -21.06 -13.44 42.12
C THR A 520 -19.58 -13.71 41.85
N PHE A 521 -19.23 -14.93 41.47
CA PHE A 521 -17.84 -15.32 41.19
C PHE A 521 -17.76 -16.45 40.15
N ASN A 522 -16.59 -16.63 39.53
CA ASN A 522 -16.42 -17.51 38.36
C ASN A 522 -15.77 -18.87 38.70
N GLU A 523 -15.27 -19.02 39.92
CA GLU A 523 -14.64 -20.25 40.40
C GLU A 523 -15.70 -21.33 40.68
N THR A 524 -15.36 -22.61 40.45
CA THR A 524 -16.22 -23.74 40.81
C THR A 524 -15.89 -24.31 42.19
N LYS A 525 -15.34 -23.47 43.07
CA LYS A 525 -14.94 -23.77 44.43
C LYS A 525 -15.19 -22.54 45.30
N ILE A 526 -15.55 -22.76 46.57
CA ILE A 526 -15.58 -21.72 47.59
C ILE A 526 -14.97 -22.23 48.89
N THR A 527 -14.35 -21.32 49.64
CA THR A 527 -13.92 -21.53 51.02
C THR A 527 -14.79 -20.70 51.94
N LEU A 528 -15.35 -21.32 52.96
CA LEU A 528 -16.09 -20.69 54.06
C LEU A 528 -15.19 -20.72 55.29
N THR A 529 -15.02 -19.59 55.99
CA THR A 529 -14.26 -19.51 57.25
C THR A 529 -15.06 -18.76 58.33
N ASN A 530 -14.61 -18.84 59.58
CA ASN A 530 -15.35 -18.41 60.78
C ASN A 530 -16.68 -19.17 60.98
N LEU A 531 -16.70 -20.44 60.58
CA LEU A 531 -17.77 -21.37 60.95
C LEU A 531 -17.67 -21.71 62.45
N GLU A 532 -18.79 -22.03 63.06
CA GLU A 532 -18.86 -22.50 64.44
C GLU A 532 -18.54 -24.00 64.48
N PRO A 533 -17.76 -24.51 65.46
CA PRO A 533 -17.43 -25.93 65.58
C PRO A 533 -18.66 -26.76 66.00
N VAL A 534 -18.74 -28.00 65.49
CA VAL A 534 -19.87 -28.93 65.71
C VAL A 534 -21.23 -28.39 65.20
N THR A 535 -21.21 -27.50 64.21
CA THR A 535 -22.41 -26.87 63.62
C THR A 535 -22.65 -27.35 62.19
N THR A 536 -23.92 -27.58 61.83
CA THR A 536 -24.32 -28.07 60.50
C THR A 536 -24.82 -26.92 59.61
N TYR A 537 -24.25 -26.81 58.41
CA TYR A 537 -24.54 -25.75 57.44
C TYR A 537 -25.15 -26.32 56.15
N THR A 538 -26.03 -25.54 55.52
CA THR A 538 -26.63 -25.86 54.21
C THR A 538 -26.33 -24.75 53.21
N VAL A 539 -25.76 -25.09 52.05
CA VAL A 539 -25.27 -24.13 51.06
C VAL A 539 -25.89 -24.41 49.70
N GLN A 540 -26.56 -23.41 49.13
CA GLN A 540 -27.16 -23.43 47.80
C GLN A 540 -26.27 -22.66 46.82
N ILE A 541 -26.04 -23.23 45.62
CA ILE A 541 -25.24 -22.66 44.55
C ILE A 541 -26.12 -22.50 43.29
N HIS A 542 -26.27 -21.28 42.81
CA HIS A 542 -27.00 -20.92 41.59
C HIS A 542 -26.02 -20.65 40.44
N ALA A 543 -26.28 -21.19 39.26
CA ALA A 543 -25.58 -20.81 38.03
C ALA A 543 -26.33 -19.67 37.32
N ILE A 544 -25.62 -18.62 36.89
CA ILE A 544 -26.20 -17.41 36.28
C ILE A 544 -25.38 -17.05 35.03
N ASN A 545 -26.00 -16.57 33.95
CA ASN A 545 -25.29 -16.01 32.79
C ASN A 545 -25.90 -14.67 32.37
N SER A 546 -25.31 -13.98 31.40
CA SER A 546 -25.77 -12.66 30.92
C SER A 546 -27.23 -12.61 30.44
N VAL A 547 -27.82 -13.73 30.02
CA VAL A 547 -29.23 -13.79 29.60
C VAL A 547 -30.20 -14.19 30.70
N SER A 548 -29.73 -14.66 31.87
CA SER A 548 -30.58 -15.02 33.01
C SER A 548 -31.40 -13.85 33.58
N HIS A 549 -30.93 -12.61 33.40
CA HIS A 549 -31.56 -11.40 33.93
C HIS A 549 -32.58 -10.75 32.97
N ILE A 550 -32.78 -11.30 31.77
CA ILE A 550 -33.63 -10.69 30.74
C ILE A 550 -35.08 -11.15 30.93
N ASN A 551 -35.84 -10.43 31.75
CA ASN A 551 -37.29 -10.59 31.84
C ASN A 551 -38.03 -9.24 31.91
N GLU A 552 -39.30 -9.22 31.49
CA GLU A 552 -40.29 -8.13 31.59
C GLU A 552 -40.23 -6.91 30.62
N PHE A 553 -39.11 -6.50 30.00
CA PHE A 553 -39.14 -5.35 29.05
C PHE A 553 -39.96 -5.59 27.76
N ASN A 554 -40.29 -6.84 27.43
CA ASN A 554 -41.08 -7.22 26.25
C ASN A 554 -42.59 -7.48 26.53
N ARG A 555 -43.10 -7.19 27.74
CA ARG A 555 -44.54 -7.32 28.05
C ARG A 555 -45.34 -6.02 27.91
N HIS A 556 -44.67 -4.87 27.92
CA HIS A 556 -45.32 -3.55 27.85
C HIS A 556 -45.32 -2.92 26.44
N SER A 557 -44.71 -3.57 25.44
CA SER A 557 -44.67 -3.11 24.05
C SER A 557 -45.74 -3.79 23.17
N ASN A 558 -46.99 -3.79 23.62
CA ASN A 558 -48.12 -4.09 22.74
C ASN A 558 -48.28 -2.99 21.68
N GLU A 559 -48.32 -3.41 20.43
CA GLU A 559 -48.87 -2.74 19.23
C GLU A 559 -49.18 -1.23 19.31
N SER A 560 -48.16 -0.39 19.11
CA SER A 560 -48.21 0.78 18.19
C SER A 560 -46.92 1.60 18.26
N SER A 561 -46.47 2.12 17.11
CA SER A 561 -45.25 2.95 16.89
C SER A 561 -43.97 2.19 16.50
N LEU A 562 -43.93 1.73 15.25
CA LEU A 562 -42.68 1.42 14.53
C LEU A 562 -42.01 2.70 14.02
N VAL A 563 -41.43 3.51 14.92
CA VAL A 563 -40.57 4.64 14.57
C VAL A 563 -39.34 4.68 15.49
N ALA A 564 -38.16 4.60 14.87
CA ALA A 564 -36.83 4.89 15.38
C ALA A 564 -36.61 4.92 16.92
N VAL A 565 -36.23 3.78 17.49
CA VAL A 565 -35.42 3.72 18.73
C VAL A 565 -34.09 3.01 18.40
N ASN A 566 -33.28 3.66 17.55
CA ASN A 566 -31.93 3.22 17.21
C ASN A 566 -30.88 4.35 17.37
N ASP A 567 -31.29 5.60 17.63
CA ASP A 567 -30.40 6.77 17.75
C ASP A 567 -30.40 7.37 19.17
N ILE A 568 -30.22 6.52 20.18
CA ILE A 568 -29.72 6.97 21.49
C ILE A 568 -28.36 6.34 21.71
N ILE A 569 -27.32 7.13 21.46
CA ILE A 569 -25.97 6.88 21.95
C ILE A 569 -26.06 6.84 23.48
N PHE A 570 -25.83 5.67 24.09
CA PHE A 570 -25.76 5.50 25.54
C PHE A 570 -24.43 6.05 26.09
N SER A 571 -24.19 7.34 25.87
CA SER A 571 -23.17 8.11 26.58
C SER A 571 -23.77 8.71 27.84
N ASN A 572 -23.98 7.87 28.87
CA ASN A 572 -23.88 8.21 30.29
C ASN A 572 -24.22 7.02 31.19
N THR A 573 -23.25 6.57 31.98
CA THR A 573 -23.42 5.57 33.05
C THR A 573 -24.06 6.20 34.28
N SER A 574 -25.39 6.25 34.34
CA SER A 574 -26.11 6.76 35.52
C SER A 574 -27.52 6.18 35.75
N LEU A 575 -27.87 5.03 35.13
CA LEU A 575 -29.15 4.34 35.35
C LEU A 575 -28.97 2.82 35.53
N LEU A 576 -28.34 2.42 36.64
CA LEU A 576 -28.32 1.03 37.13
C LEU A 576 -28.34 1.03 38.67
N ASN A 577 -29.44 1.52 39.24
CA ASN A 577 -29.75 1.41 40.67
C ASN A 577 -31.26 1.16 40.83
N ILE A 578 -31.67 -0.05 40.49
CA ILE A 578 -32.97 -0.62 40.90
C ILE A 578 -32.64 -1.93 41.62
N PRO A 579 -32.98 -2.08 42.91
CA PRO A 579 -32.80 -3.33 43.62
C PRO A 579 -33.85 -4.33 43.14
N LEU A 580 -33.47 -5.20 42.21
CA LEU A 580 -34.30 -6.31 41.75
C LEU A 580 -34.32 -7.43 42.80
N ASP A 581 -35.51 -7.80 43.25
CA ASP A 581 -35.72 -8.82 44.27
C ASP A 581 -35.21 -10.19 43.81
N LEU A 582 -34.53 -10.91 44.69
CA LEU A 582 -33.78 -12.11 44.36
C LEU A 582 -34.64 -13.36 44.11
N ASN A 583 -35.97 -13.22 44.19
CA ASN A 583 -36.93 -14.33 44.11
C ASN A 583 -37.37 -14.70 42.68
N GLU A 584 -37.00 -13.92 41.65
CA GLU A 584 -37.48 -14.13 40.26
C GLU A 584 -36.43 -14.68 39.27
N VAL A 585 -35.27 -15.11 39.73
CA VAL A 585 -34.21 -15.63 38.85
C VAL A 585 -34.55 -17.05 38.37
N LYS A 586 -34.87 -17.22 37.08
CA LYS A 586 -35.07 -18.54 36.44
C LYS A 586 -33.73 -19.23 36.15
N THR A 587 -33.05 -19.69 37.19
CA THR A 587 -31.82 -20.48 37.07
C THR A 587 -31.91 -21.81 37.81
N GLY A 588 -31.08 -22.77 37.41
CA GLY A 588 -30.92 -24.00 38.17
C GLY A 588 -30.08 -23.78 39.43
N GLN A 589 -30.52 -24.36 40.55
CA GLN A 589 -29.83 -24.35 41.84
C GLN A 589 -29.46 -25.78 42.27
N ALA A 590 -28.36 -25.92 43.01
CA ALA A 590 -27.92 -27.17 43.63
C ALA A 590 -27.52 -26.92 45.09
N GLU A 591 -27.63 -27.93 45.96
CA GLU A 591 -27.53 -27.79 47.42
C GLU A 591 -26.62 -28.85 48.05
N ILE A 592 -25.86 -28.48 49.10
CA ILE A 592 -24.99 -29.37 49.88
C ILE A 592 -25.07 -29.07 51.38
N VAL A 593 -24.88 -30.08 52.23
CA VAL A 593 -24.98 -30.02 53.70
C VAL A 593 -23.72 -30.65 54.34
N PHE A 594 -23.17 -30.03 55.39
CA PHE A 594 -21.97 -30.53 56.10
C PHE A 594 -21.89 -30.04 57.56
N THR A 595 -21.01 -30.63 58.38
CA THR A 595 -20.82 -30.34 59.82
C THR A 595 -19.33 -30.22 60.19
N THR A 596 -18.97 -29.28 61.08
CA THR A 596 -17.59 -28.93 61.49
C THR A 596 -16.99 -29.78 62.64
N GLU A 597 -15.65 -29.83 62.74
CA GLU A 597 -14.88 -30.71 63.65
C GLU A 597 -14.54 -30.09 65.04
N SER A 598 -13.70 -30.77 65.86
CA SER A 598 -13.36 -30.42 67.26
C SER A 598 -11.83 -30.30 67.53
N VAL A 599 -11.43 -29.61 68.61
CA VAL A 599 -10.07 -29.06 68.86
C VAL A 599 -9.19 -29.91 69.80
N LEU A 600 -7.90 -30.11 69.47
CA LEU A 600 -6.86 -30.59 70.40
C LEU A 600 -5.45 -30.07 70.04
N LEU A 601 -4.63 -29.69 71.04
CA LEU A 601 -3.24 -29.24 70.84
C LEU A 601 -2.21 -30.29 71.27
N SER A 602 -1.20 -30.53 70.42
CA SER A 602 0.12 -31.03 70.83
C SER A 602 1.18 -30.54 69.83
N THR A 603 2.28 -29.95 70.32
CA THR A 603 3.29 -29.27 69.48
C THR A 603 4.71 -29.65 69.91
N VAL A 604 5.62 -29.83 68.94
CA VAL A 604 7.04 -30.10 69.18
C VAL A 604 7.79 -28.78 69.41
N PHE A 605 8.69 -28.74 70.41
CA PHE A 605 9.44 -27.56 70.82
C PHE A 605 10.96 -27.71 70.61
N ASN A 606 11.69 -26.58 70.58
CA ASN A 606 13.16 -26.51 70.57
C ASN A 606 13.88 -27.29 69.45
N LEU A 607 13.39 -27.19 68.22
CA LEU A 607 14.11 -27.67 67.03
C LEU A 607 15.41 -26.87 66.85
N ARG A 608 16.54 -27.58 66.72
CA ARG A 608 17.91 -27.04 66.60
C ARG A 608 18.71 -27.78 65.52
N ILE A 609 19.68 -27.09 64.92
CA ILE A 609 20.64 -27.66 63.96
C ILE A 609 21.97 -27.85 64.69
N LEU A 610 22.53 -29.07 64.60
CA LEU A 610 23.78 -29.44 65.26
C LEU A 610 25.01 -29.23 64.36
N ALA A 611 24.88 -29.56 63.08
CA ALA A 611 25.92 -29.39 62.06
C ALA A 611 25.30 -29.19 60.67
N ILE A 612 26.02 -28.51 59.79
CA ILE A 612 25.65 -28.38 58.37
C ILE A 612 26.94 -28.41 57.52
N THR A 613 26.93 -29.22 56.46
CA THR A 613 28.06 -29.37 55.52
C THR A 613 27.74 -28.65 54.20
N ASN A 614 28.43 -28.99 53.10
CA ASN A 614 28.01 -28.56 51.77
C ASN A 614 26.79 -29.32 51.24
N LYS A 615 26.44 -30.51 51.79
CA LYS A 615 25.35 -31.36 51.27
C LYS A 615 24.44 -32.00 52.33
N ASP A 616 24.79 -31.89 53.61
CA ASP A 616 24.10 -32.61 54.69
C ASP A 616 23.81 -31.69 55.87
N ALA A 617 22.78 -31.99 56.66
CA ALA A 617 22.40 -31.25 57.86
C ALA A 617 21.92 -32.18 58.98
N ASP A 618 22.39 -31.92 60.20
CA ASP A 618 22.00 -32.64 61.42
C ASP A 618 21.03 -31.83 62.27
N LEU A 619 19.89 -32.44 62.62
CA LEU A 619 18.79 -31.83 63.37
C LEU A 619 18.53 -32.57 64.69
N GLU A 620 18.13 -31.84 65.73
CA GLU A 620 17.67 -32.36 67.02
C GLU A 620 16.50 -31.51 67.56
N TRP A 621 15.59 -32.09 68.33
CA TRP A 621 14.46 -31.38 68.96
C TRP A 621 14.09 -31.99 70.31
N ASP A 622 13.38 -31.24 71.14
CA ASP A 622 12.94 -31.76 72.44
C ASP A 622 11.61 -32.53 72.31
N LYS A 623 11.44 -33.58 73.13
CA LYS A 623 10.17 -34.32 73.19
C LYS A 623 9.06 -33.38 73.70
N PRO A 624 7.86 -33.36 73.08
CA PRO A 624 6.77 -32.51 73.53
C PRO A 624 6.43 -32.77 75.00
N VAL A 625 6.41 -31.70 75.79
CA VAL A 625 6.15 -31.75 77.23
C VAL A 625 4.67 -32.01 77.46
N GLN A 626 4.37 -33.18 78.01
CA GLN A 626 3.05 -33.61 78.50
C GLN A 626 1.97 -33.84 77.42
N SER A 627 1.79 -35.11 77.06
CA SER A 627 0.54 -35.62 76.47
C SER A 627 0.33 -37.05 76.99
N ASP A 628 -0.86 -37.37 77.52
CA ASP A 628 -1.22 -38.67 78.11
C ASP A 628 -1.34 -39.82 77.08
N PHE A 629 -0.78 -39.65 75.88
CA PHE A 629 -0.92 -40.53 74.74
C PHE A 629 0.45 -40.99 74.23
N PRO A 630 0.62 -42.27 73.86
CA PRO A 630 1.88 -42.77 73.31
C PRO A 630 2.17 -42.11 71.95
N LEU A 631 3.42 -41.66 71.81
CA LEU A 631 4.00 -41.14 70.57
C LEU A 631 4.33 -42.31 69.63
N GLU A 632 3.89 -42.24 68.37
CA GLU A 632 4.22 -43.24 67.35
C GLU A 632 5.54 -42.95 66.65
N PHE A 633 5.69 -41.72 66.14
CA PHE A 633 6.86 -41.19 65.43
C PHE A 633 6.80 -39.66 65.32
N TYR A 634 7.91 -39.05 64.89
CA TYR A 634 8.01 -37.67 64.42
C TYR A 634 8.13 -37.64 62.89
N GLU A 635 7.58 -36.60 62.27
CA GLU A 635 7.75 -36.29 60.86
C GLU A 635 8.55 -34.99 60.74
N VAL A 636 9.70 -35.05 60.06
CA VAL A 636 10.61 -33.94 59.77
C VAL A 636 10.42 -33.56 58.30
N ARG A 637 10.28 -32.27 57.98
CA ARG A 637 10.20 -31.77 56.59
C ARG A 637 11.19 -30.65 56.32
N TRP A 638 11.67 -30.57 55.08
CA TRP A 638 12.58 -29.51 54.62
C TRP A 638 12.31 -29.07 53.18
N PHE A 639 12.54 -27.80 52.90
CA PHE A 639 12.37 -27.22 51.56
C PHE A 639 13.28 -26.01 51.32
N PRO A 640 13.66 -25.71 50.06
CA PRO A 640 14.42 -24.51 49.72
C PRO A 640 13.56 -23.27 49.96
N LYS A 641 14.14 -22.22 50.56
CA LYS A 641 13.41 -20.97 50.89
C LYS A 641 12.79 -20.26 49.67
N VAL A 642 13.29 -20.53 48.47
CA VAL A 642 12.86 -19.90 47.21
C VAL A 642 11.64 -20.60 46.58
N GLU A 643 11.31 -21.84 46.96
CA GLU A 643 10.22 -22.63 46.39
C GLU A 643 9.15 -22.99 47.44
N LEU A 644 8.22 -22.06 47.73
CA LEU A 644 7.12 -22.32 48.67
C LEU A 644 6.14 -23.42 48.21
N ASP A 645 6.03 -23.70 46.90
CA ASP A 645 5.17 -24.77 46.38
C ASP A 645 5.74 -26.19 46.64
N ALA A 646 6.96 -26.30 47.19
CA ALA A 646 7.65 -27.58 47.40
C ALA A 646 7.44 -28.21 48.81
N ILE A 647 6.70 -27.54 49.71
CA ILE A 647 6.55 -27.90 51.15
C ILE A 647 6.16 -29.37 51.41
N ASN A 648 5.50 -30.03 50.47
CA ASN A 648 4.99 -31.40 50.61
C ASN A 648 5.89 -32.50 49.99
N LYS A 649 7.08 -32.18 49.45
CA LYS A 649 7.91 -33.15 48.70
C LYS A 649 9.02 -33.84 49.50
N SER A 650 9.57 -33.21 50.55
CA SER A 650 10.72 -33.75 51.30
C SER A 650 10.34 -33.94 52.77
N ALA A 651 10.06 -35.19 53.15
CA ALA A 651 9.71 -35.56 54.53
C ALA A 651 10.40 -36.88 54.94
N LEU A 652 10.78 -36.95 56.22
CA LEU A 652 11.44 -38.10 56.85
C LEU A 652 10.71 -38.42 58.17
N ASN A 653 10.36 -39.70 58.35
CA ASN A 653 9.78 -40.18 59.61
C ASN A 653 10.86 -40.81 60.49
N THR A 654 10.91 -40.45 61.77
CA THR A 654 11.84 -41.01 62.75
C THR A 654 11.18 -41.20 64.11
N LYS A 655 11.66 -42.16 64.91
CA LYS A 655 11.24 -42.32 66.32
C LYS A 655 12.21 -41.67 67.30
N GLU A 656 13.39 -41.27 66.81
CA GLU A 656 14.39 -40.55 67.59
C GLU A 656 14.10 -39.04 67.57
N THR A 657 14.63 -38.33 68.55
CA THR A 657 14.55 -36.85 68.65
C THR A 657 15.60 -36.13 67.80
N LYS A 658 16.11 -36.82 66.76
CA LYS A 658 17.15 -36.33 65.85
C LYS A 658 16.97 -36.89 64.43
N ALA A 659 17.51 -36.18 63.45
CA ALA A 659 17.52 -36.59 62.04
C ALA A 659 18.77 -36.10 61.31
N HIS A 660 19.33 -36.95 60.45
CA HIS A 660 20.40 -36.62 59.52
C HIS A 660 19.81 -36.51 58.10
N ILE A 661 19.91 -35.33 57.50
CA ILE A 661 19.36 -35.01 56.17
C ILE A 661 20.53 -34.94 55.18
N VAL A 662 20.46 -35.73 54.09
CA VAL A 662 21.53 -35.83 53.07
C VAL A 662 21.05 -35.38 51.70
N GLY A 663 21.98 -34.96 50.84
CA GLY A 663 21.70 -34.63 49.44
C GLY A 663 21.11 -33.23 49.21
N LEU A 664 21.38 -32.30 50.12
CA LEU A 664 21.09 -30.87 49.95
C LEU A 664 21.95 -30.24 48.85
N LEU A 665 21.44 -29.19 48.21
CA LEU A 665 22.17 -28.39 47.24
C LEU A 665 23.21 -27.49 47.93
N GLU A 666 24.39 -27.36 47.34
CA GLU A 666 25.46 -26.49 47.85
C GLU A 666 25.04 -25.00 47.80
N ASN A 667 25.54 -24.19 48.75
CA ASN A 667 25.24 -22.75 48.88
C ASN A 667 23.74 -22.39 48.85
N THR A 668 22.88 -23.23 49.42
CA THR A 668 21.40 -23.07 49.38
C THR A 668 20.81 -22.98 50.79
N GLU A 669 19.87 -22.06 51.00
CA GLU A 669 19.17 -21.86 52.28
C GLU A 669 17.89 -22.72 52.35
N TYR A 670 17.84 -23.62 53.33
CA TYR A 670 16.71 -24.54 53.58
C TYR A 670 15.97 -24.18 54.87
N GLY A 671 14.64 -24.31 54.86
CA GLY A 671 13.78 -24.26 56.05
C GLY A 671 13.43 -25.66 56.56
N PHE A 672 13.40 -25.86 57.87
CA PHE A 672 13.15 -27.13 58.55
C PHE A 672 12.01 -27.04 59.59
N GLN A 673 11.15 -28.05 59.66
CA GLN A 673 10.07 -28.20 60.65
C GLN A 673 9.85 -29.65 61.08
N VAL A 674 9.34 -29.85 62.30
CA VAL A 674 9.01 -31.17 62.85
C VAL A 674 7.62 -31.18 63.49
N ARG A 675 6.86 -32.28 63.35
CA ARG A 675 5.65 -32.55 64.13
C ARG A 675 5.66 -33.97 64.73
N CYS A 676 4.84 -34.20 65.75
CA CYS A 676 4.63 -35.52 66.34
C CYS A 676 3.37 -36.20 65.76
N LYS A 677 3.37 -37.54 65.75
CA LYS A 677 2.20 -38.37 65.50
C LYS A 677 1.83 -39.15 66.77
N THR A 678 0.58 -39.01 67.19
CA THR A 678 -0.04 -39.76 68.30
C THR A 678 -1.18 -40.62 67.77
N ILE A 679 -1.68 -41.52 68.63
CA ILE A 679 -2.87 -42.34 68.34
C ILE A 679 -4.10 -41.51 67.95
N ASN A 680 -4.23 -40.27 68.45
CA ASN A 680 -5.38 -39.40 68.20
C ASN A 680 -5.21 -38.49 66.97
N GLY A 681 -4.02 -38.46 66.34
CA GLY A 681 -3.76 -37.56 65.21
C GLY A 681 -2.33 -37.05 65.14
N PHE A 682 -2.05 -36.24 64.12
CA PHE A 682 -0.83 -35.45 64.05
C PHE A 682 -0.96 -34.21 64.94
N GLY A 683 0.08 -33.91 65.70
CA GLY A 683 0.24 -32.62 66.36
C GLY A 683 0.63 -31.53 65.35
N SER A 684 0.59 -30.26 65.78
CA SER A 684 0.99 -29.13 64.95
C SER A 684 2.52 -29.08 64.78
N TYR A 685 2.97 -28.55 63.64
CA TYR A 685 4.40 -28.38 63.36
C TYR A 685 5.05 -27.37 64.31
N SER A 686 6.34 -27.59 64.59
CA SER A 686 7.23 -26.66 65.27
C SER A 686 7.37 -25.34 64.50
N ASN A 687 7.93 -24.34 65.18
CA ASN A 687 8.46 -23.16 64.49
C ASN A 687 9.49 -23.56 63.42
N MET A 688 9.55 -22.78 62.35
CA MET A 688 10.51 -22.94 61.25
C MET A 688 11.89 -22.47 61.68
N ILE A 689 12.93 -23.23 61.35
CA ILE A 689 14.33 -22.78 61.44
C ILE A 689 14.99 -22.85 60.06
N TYR A 690 15.95 -21.98 59.78
CA TYR A 690 16.65 -21.89 58.50
C TYR A 690 18.16 -22.09 58.65
N ALA A 691 18.80 -22.71 57.66
CA ALA A 691 20.26 -22.73 57.53
C ALA A 691 20.73 -22.90 56.08
N GLN A 692 21.99 -22.54 55.83
CA GLN A 692 22.63 -22.50 54.52
C GLN A 692 23.81 -23.47 54.45
N THR A 693 23.86 -24.26 53.38
CA THR A 693 24.94 -25.22 53.11
C THR A 693 26.26 -24.54 52.70
N LEU A 694 27.40 -25.11 53.11
CA LEU A 694 28.74 -24.55 52.89
C LEU A 694 29.24 -24.73 51.43
N GLN A 695 30.26 -23.96 51.06
CA GLN A 695 30.98 -24.07 49.78
C GLN A 695 32.32 -24.80 49.98
N SER A 696 32.68 -25.72 49.07
CA SER A 696 33.93 -26.49 49.19
C SER A 696 35.17 -25.67 48.83
N VAL A 697 36.19 -25.69 49.71
CA VAL A 697 37.48 -24.99 49.51
C VAL A 697 38.59 -26.02 49.37
N GLY A 698 39.20 -26.10 48.17
CA GLY A 698 40.37 -26.91 47.89
C GLY A 698 41.68 -26.22 48.29
N SER A 699 42.62 -26.95 48.86
CA SER A 699 43.89 -26.45 49.42
C SER A 699 44.91 -26.01 48.36
N VAL A 700 45.58 -24.88 48.59
CA VAL A 700 46.71 -24.37 47.80
C VAL A 700 48.03 -24.71 48.51
N TYR A 701 48.86 -25.55 47.89
CA TYR A 701 50.35 -25.50 47.91
C TYR A 701 50.92 -26.64 47.04
N ASP A 702 51.35 -26.33 45.82
CA ASP A 702 52.76 -26.42 45.41
C ASP A 702 52.96 -25.66 44.07
N ASP A 703 54.20 -25.34 43.72
CA ASP A 703 54.53 -24.04 43.12
C ASP A 703 54.99 -24.08 41.64
N SER A 704 55.00 -22.90 41.02
CA SER A 704 56.09 -22.42 40.15
C SER A 704 56.25 -22.79 38.66
N VAL A 705 55.39 -23.55 37.96
CA VAL A 705 55.64 -23.90 36.53
C VAL A 705 54.66 -23.32 35.48
N GLN A 706 53.34 -23.32 35.69
CA GLN A 706 52.40 -23.24 34.55
C GLN A 706 52.02 -21.82 34.08
N ILE A 707 52.21 -20.77 34.89
CA ILE A 707 51.70 -19.42 34.59
C ILE A 707 52.60 -18.62 33.61
N ARG A 708 53.89 -18.96 33.50
CA ARG A 708 54.83 -18.22 32.62
C ARG A 708 54.60 -18.46 31.12
N PHE A 709 53.99 -19.58 30.73
CA PHE A 709 53.76 -19.90 29.31
C PHE A 709 52.53 -19.21 28.69
N ILE A 710 51.45 -19.04 29.46
CA ILE A 710 50.19 -18.48 28.93
C ILE A 710 50.29 -16.96 28.70
N ALA A 711 50.91 -16.23 29.65
CA ALA A 711 51.16 -14.80 29.49
C ALA A 711 52.15 -14.51 28.34
N GLY A 712 53.17 -15.36 28.17
CA GLY A 712 54.12 -15.27 27.06
C GLY A 712 53.44 -15.42 25.69
N ALA A 713 52.59 -16.43 25.52
CA ALA A 713 51.90 -16.68 24.25
C ALA A 713 51.03 -15.51 23.79
N ILE A 714 50.33 -14.84 24.71
CA ILE A 714 49.47 -13.68 24.39
C ILE A 714 50.32 -12.48 23.96
N VAL A 715 51.39 -12.16 24.69
CA VAL A 715 52.29 -11.05 24.33
C VAL A 715 53.01 -11.32 23.00
N THR A 716 53.49 -12.54 22.77
CA THR A 716 54.12 -12.94 21.50
C THR A 716 53.12 -12.89 20.33
N GLY A 717 51.88 -13.33 20.55
CA GLY A 717 50.81 -13.26 19.54
C GLY A 717 50.49 -11.81 19.14
N VAL A 718 50.32 -10.91 20.11
CA VAL A 718 50.08 -9.48 19.85
C VAL A 718 51.29 -8.82 19.17
N LEU A 719 52.52 -9.16 19.57
CA LEU A 719 53.73 -8.63 18.95
C LEU A 719 53.86 -9.09 17.48
N PHE A 720 53.58 -10.36 17.18
CA PHE A 720 53.54 -10.86 15.80
C PHE A 720 52.43 -10.21 14.97
N LEU A 721 51.26 -9.93 15.56
CA LEU A 721 50.16 -9.25 14.86
C LEU A 721 50.52 -7.80 14.53
N VAL A 722 51.17 -7.08 15.46
CA VAL A 722 51.69 -5.72 15.22
C VAL A 722 52.82 -5.71 14.19
N ILE A 723 53.75 -6.67 14.25
CA ILE A 723 54.83 -6.81 13.24
C ILE A 723 54.25 -7.18 11.88
N PHE A 724 53.21 -8.02 11.80
CA PHE A 724 52.53 -8.37 10.55
C PHE A 724 51.77 -7.17 9.95
N ILE A 725 51.13 -6.35 10.79
CA ILE A 725 50.51 -5.07 10.36
C ILE A 725 51.58 -4.10 9.86
N ILE A 726 52.69 -3.93 10.58
CA ILE A 726 53.80 -3.05 10.15
C ILE A 726 54.43 -3.57 8.85
N ALA A 727 54.62 -4.88 8.72
CA ALA A 727 55.15 -5.52 7.51
C ALA A 727 54.18 -5.38 6.33
N THR A 728 52.88 -5.55 6.51
CA THR A 728 51.90 -5.30 5.43
C THR A 728 51.81 -3.83 5.05
N VAL A 729 51.84 -2.90 6.02
CA VAL A 729 51.89 -1.45 5.73
C VAL A 729 53.20 -1.07 5.02
N TYR A 730 54.34 -1.66 5.40
CA TYR A 730 55.62 -1.45 4.73
C TYR A 730 55.65 -2.06 3.32
N PHE A 731 55.10 -3.26 3.12
CA PHE A 731 55.02 -3.92 1.82
C PHE A 731 54.03 -3.21 0.88
N MET A 732 52.91 -2.70 1.40
CA MET A 732 51.98 -1.86 0.64
C MET A 732 52.59 -0.49 0.30
N ARG A 733 53.36 0.13 1.20
CA ARG A 733 54.10 1.37 0.87
C ARG A 733 55.22 1.12 -0.14
N SER A 734 56.03 0.08 0.04
CA SER A 734 57.08 -0.34 -0.91
C SER A 734 56.50 -0.55 -2.31
N LYS A 735 55.42 -1.33 -2.43
CA LYS A 735 54.79 -1.61 -3.74
C LYS A 735 54.11 -0.37 -4.35
N HIS A 736 53.64 0.58 -3.53
CA HIS A 736 53.06 1.84 -4.02
C HIS A 736 54.14 2.88 -4.41
N GLN A 737 55.34 2.81 -3.82
CA GLN A 737 56.48 3.65 -4.22
C GLN A 737 57.12 3.15 -5.52
N ASP A 738 57.22 1.82 -5.71
CA ASP A 738 57.72 1.22 -6.96
C ASP A 738 56.83 1.48 -8.20
N GLU A 739 55.53 1.77 -8.02
CA GLU A 739 54.65 2.20 -9.13
C GLU A 739 54.65 3.72 -9.40
N LEU A 740 55.06 4.54 -8.43
CA LEU A 740 55.13 6.00 -8.61
C LEU A 740 56.35 6.45 -9.41
N ASP A 741 57.47 5.74 -9.32
CA ASP A 741 58.73 6.09 -10.02
C ASP A 741 58.83 5.55 -11.47
N LYS A 742 57.77 4.91 -12.00
CA LYS A 742 57.71 4.43 -13.40
C LYS A 742 56.72 5.16 -14.31
N LYS A 743 56.06 6.22 -13.83
CA LYS A 743 55.13 7.04 -14.63
C LYS A 743 55.54 8.52 -14.73
N SER A 744 56.83 8.75 -14.99
CA SER A 744 57.34 10.05 -15.43
C SER A 744 58.28 9.90 -16.64
N THR A 745 57.71 9.63 -17.83
CA THR A 745 58.22 10.13 -19.12
C THR A 745 57.26 9.86 -20.29
N ASN A 746 56.83 10.97 -20.92
CA ASN A 746 56.72 11.16 -22.39
C ASN A 746 55.68 10.42 -23.29
N HIS A 747 54.79 11.27 -23.84
CA HIS A 747 54.28 11.32 -25.24
C HIS A 747 53.18 10.36 -25.78
N LEU A 748 52.18 11.01 -26.41
CA LEU A 748 51.27 10.50 -27.48
C LEU A 748 52.04 10.13 -28.78
N PRO A 749 51.47 9.45 -29.80
CA PRO A 749 50.05 9.19 -30.09
C PRO A 749 49.66 7.73 -30.51
N LEU A 750 48.38 7.56 -30.91
CA LEU A 750 47.74 6.46 -31.70
C LEU A 750 48.61 5.90 -32.86
N PRO A 751 48.38 4.66 -33.41
CA PRO A 751 47.06 4.10 -33.75
C PRO A 751 46.84 2.55 -33.73
N LEU A 752 45.62 2.11 -34.10
CA LEU A 752 45.17 0.85 -34.76
C LEU A 752 45.90 -0.51 -34.49
N ASP A 753 45.13 -1.57 -34.13
CA ASP A 753 44.92 -2.70 -35.09
C ASP A 753 43.82 -3.74 -34.72
N TYR A 754 43.54 -4.62 -35.69
CA TYR A 754 42.44 -5.61 -35.83
C TYR A 754 42.76 -7.03 -35.30
N ALA A 755 41.78 -7.77 -34.73
CA ALA A 755 41.64 -9.26 -34.72
C ALA A 755 40.51 -9.68 -33.72
N SER A 756 39.32 -10.20 -34.08
CA SER A 756 38.94 -11.45 -34.79
C SER A 756 38.81 -12.71 -33.90
N ASN A 757 37.55 -13.07 -33.59
CA ASN A 757 36.89 -14.38 -33.36
C ASN A 757 37.71 -15.63 -32.92
N GLU A 758 37.18 -16.39 -31.94
CA GLU A 758 36.44 -17.65 -32.21
C GLU A 758 35.70 -18.23 -30.97
N ASP A 759 34.67 -19.04 -31.21
CA ASP A 759 33.76 -19.66 -30.23
C ASP A 759 34.23 -21.03 -29.68
N SER A 760 33.87 -21.40 -28.44
CA SER A 760 33.43 -22.79 -28.13
C SER A 760 32.85 -23.06 -26.71
N TYR A 761 31.56 -23.46 -26.68
CA TYR A 761 30.89 -24.50 -25.87
C TYR A 761 31.08 -24.70 -24.32
N PHE A 762 29.94 -24.49 -23.61
CA PHE A 762 29.35 -25.09 -22.36
C PHE A 762 29.89 -26.45 -21.80
N PRO A 763 29.64 -26.85 -20.50
CA PRO A 763 28.44 -26.54 -19.68
C PRO A 763 28.54 -26.40 -18.11
N VAL A 764 27.46 -25.89 -17.49
CA VAL A 764 26.92 -26.11 -16.10
C VAL A 764 27.82 -25.87 -14.86
N SER A 765 27.44 -24.91 -14.01
CA SER A 765 26.97 -25.16 -12.61
C SER A 765 26.50 -23.90 -11.88
N ILE A 766 25.58 -24.07 -10.93
CA ILE A 766 25.07 -23.02 -10.04
C ILE A 766 26.08 -22.78 -8.92
N LEU A 767 26.51 -21.54 -8.70
CA LEU A 767 27.10 -21.14 -7.41
C LEU A 767 26.68 -19.71 -7.02
N VAL A 768 26.12 -19.59 -5.82
CA VAL A 768 25.90 -18.31 -5.14
C VAL A 768 27.21 -17.95 -4.44
N THR A 769 27.97 -16.98 -4.97
CA THR A 769 29.11 -16.38 -4.27
C THR A 769 29.26 -14.91 -4.64
N THR A 770 29.39 -14.08 -3.60
CA THR A 770 29.95 -12.73 -3.65
C THR A 770 31.38 -12.73 -4.21
N PRO A 771 31.78 -11.73 -5.02
CA PRO A 771 33.18 -11.48 -5.31
C PRO A 771 33.80 -10.69 -4.16
N LEU A 772 34.42 -11.40 -3.22
CA LEU A 772 35.52 -10.83 -2.43
C LEU A 772 36.72 -10.57 -3.36
N PHE A 773 37.56 -9.60 -2.99
CA PHE A 773 38.75 -9.10 -3.69
C PHE A 773 38.54 -8.12 -4.86
N GLY A 774 38.51 -6.83 -4.50
CA GLY A 774 39.67 -5.99 -4.87
C GLY A 774 39.72 -5.43 -6.29
N ASN A 775 38.72 -4.64 -6.68
CA ASN A 775 38.89 -3.46 -7.54
C ASN A 775 37.74 -2.50 -7.24
N SER A 776 38.01 -1.21 -7.00
CA SER A 776 36.95 -0.20 -7.01
C SER A 776 36.38 -0.11 -8.42
N ARG A 777 35.20 -0.69 -8.64
CA ARG A 777 34.44 -0.49 -9.87
C ARG A 777 33.93 0.94 -9.87
N SER A 778 34.64 1.85 -10.53
CA SER A 778 34.08 3.16 -10.87
C SER A 778 32.83 3.00 -11.73
N TYR A 779 31.90 3.94 -11.62
CA TYR A 779 30.74 4.05 -12.51
C TYR A 779 31.17 4.06 -13.98
N VAL A 780 30.49 3.28 -14.81
CA VAL A 780 30.64 3.25 -16.27
C VAL A 780 29.42 3.92 -16.88
N ASP A 781 29.64 4.96 -17.68
CA ASP A 781 28.54 5.66 -18.34
C ASP A 781 27.88 4.77 -19.42
N PRO A 782 26.60 4.38 -19.29
CA PRO A 782 25.92 3.53 -20.28
C PRO A 782 25.88 4.13 -21.69
N HIS A 783 26.05 5.45 -21.85
CA HIS A 783 26.15 6.10 -23.17
C HIS A 783 27.46 5.75 -23.92
N THR A 784 28.41 5.04 -23.28
CA THR A 784 29.58 4.46 -23.96
C THR A 784 29.26 3.19 -24.77
N TYR A 785 28.05 2.64 -24.63
CA TYR A 785 27.57 1.49 -25.40
C TYR A 785 26.75 1.95 -26.61
N GLU A 786 26.96 1.33 -27.77
CA GLU A 786 26.18 1.60 -28.99
C GLU A 786 24.71 1.08 -28.89
N ASP A 787 24.47 0.03 -28.09
CA ASP A 787 23.15 -0.54 -27.81
C ASP A 787 22.81 -0.45 -26.31
N PRO A 788 21.80 0.33 -25.88
CA PRO A 788 21.37 0.37 -24.48
C PRO A 788 20.93 -0.99 -23.92
N ASN A 789 20.47 -1.92 -24.78
CA ASN A 789 20.14 -3.27 -24.35
C ASN A 789 21.40 -4.06 -23.96
N GLN A 790 22.61 -3.68 -24.43
CA GLN A 790 23.88 -4.27 -23.99
C GLN A 790 24.23 -3.84 -22.56
N ALA A 791 24.18 -2.54 -22.27
CA ALA A 791 24.40 -2.02 -20.92
C ALA A 791 23.39 -2.60 -19.90
N ILE A 792 22.13 -2.77 -20.30
CA ILE A 792 21.12 -3.47 -19.48
C ILE A 792 21.51 -4.93 -19.19
N ARG A 793 22.00 -5.69 -20.17
CA ARG A 793 22.42 -7.09 -19.98
C ARG A 793 23.63 -7.23 -19.03
N GLU A 794 24.45 -6.19 -18.93
CA GLU A 794 25.64 -6.17 -18.06
C GLU A 794 25.32 -5.71 -16.63
N PHE A 795 24.47 -4.68 -16.47
CA PHE A 795 24.22 -4.04 -15.18
C PHE A 795 22.87 -4.36 -14.53
N ALA A 796 21.91 -4.95 -15.24
CA ALA A 796 20.57 -5.24 -14.70
C ALA A 796 20.16 -6.71 -14.81
N ARG A 797 19.47 -7.22 -13.78
CA ARG A 797 18.88 -8.57 -13.78
C ARG A 797 17.58 -8.59 -14.57
N GLU A 798 17.50 -9.38 -15.63
CA GLU A 798 16.22 -9.68 -16.30
C GLU A 798 15.32 -10.55 -15.40
N ILE A 799 14.07 -10.14 -15.23
CA ILE A 799 13.02 -10.83 -14.47
C ILE A 799 11.98 -11.38 -15.44
N ASP A 800 11.41 -12.54 -15.15
CA ASP A 800 10.25 -13.06 -15.89
C ASP A 800 8.97 -12.33 -15.43
N ALA A 801 8.20 -11.79 -16.37
CA ALA A 801 6.95 -11.08 -16.09
C ALA A 801 5.95 -11.91 -15.27
N ASN A 802 5.98 -13.24 -15.37
CA ASN A 802 5.10 -14.13 -14.58
C ASN A 802 5.41 -14.12 -13.07
N TYR A 803 6.57 -13.61 -12.64
CA TYR A 803 6.91 -13.44 -11.23
C TYR A 803 6.46 -12.10 -10.64
N ILE A 804 5.87 -11.21 -11.44
CA ILE A 804 5.44 -9.88 -11.04
C ILE A 804 3.92 -9.81 -11.01
N THR A 805 3.35 -9.31 -9.92
CA THR A 805 1.92 -8.99 -9.80
C THR A 805 1.76 -7.49 -9.55
N ILE A 806 1.14 -6.77 -10.49
CA ILE A 806 0.84 -5.34 -10.33
C ILE A 806 -0.46 -5.20 -9.50
N GLU A 807 -0.44 -4.37 -8.45
CA GLU A 807 -1.57 -4.24 -7.52
C GLU A 807 -2.27 -2.87 -7.63
N ALA A 808 -1.52 -1.77 -7.69
CA ALA A 808 -2.10 -0.41 -7.75
C ALA A 808 -1.15 0.59 -8.43
N ILE A 809 -1.68 1.59 -9.14
CA ILE A 809 -0.89 2.71 -9.66
C ILE A 809 -0.61 3.69 -8.51
N ILE A 810 0.67 4.01 -8.26
CA ILE A 810 1.13 4.92 -7.20
C ILE A 810 1.58 6.29 -7.73
N GLY A 811 1.84 6.43 -9.04
CA GLY A 811 2.18 7.71 -9.67
C GLY A 811 2.29 7.62 -11.18
N GLY A 812 2.27 8.77 -11.86
CA GLY A 812 2.50 8.87 -13.31
C GLY A 812 3.81 9.61 -13.58
N GLY A 813 4.79 8.94 -14.19
CA GLY A 813 6.09 9.51 -14.56
C GLY A 813 6.17 9.92 -16.04
N GLU A 814 7.33 10.43 -16.43
CA GLU A 814 7.65 10.83 -17.82
C GLU A 814 7.40 9.67 -18.81
N PHE A 815 8.02 8.51 -18.53
CA PHE A 815 7.98 7.32 -19.38
C PHE A 815 6.69 6.48 -19.27
N GLY A 816 5.96 6.59 -18.16
CA GLY A 816 4.76 5.79 -17.90
C GLY A 816 4.38 5.70 -16.43
N ASP A 817 3.45 4.81 -16.13
CA ASP A 817 2.85 4.69 -14.81
C ASP A 817 3.77 3.88 -13.89
N VAL A 818 3.93 4.38 -12.66
CA VAL A 818 4.61 3.72 -11.55
C VAL A 818 3.54 3.00 -10.74
N CYS A 819 3.71 1.69 -10.55
CA CYS A 819 2.76 0.85 -9.82
C CYS A 819 3.42 0.24 -8.58
N ARG A 820 2.67 0.06 -7.49
CA ARG A 820 3.02 -0.92 -6.46
C ARG A 820 2.64 -2.31 -6.97
N GLY A 821 3.49 -3.29 -6.68
CA GLY A 821 3.19 -4.70 -6.91
C GLY A 821 4.02 -5.60 -6.03
N ARG A 822 3.93 -6.90 -6.28
CA ARG A 822 4.68 -7.94 -5.56
C ARG A 822 5.51 -8.79 -6.52
N LEU A 823 6.75 -9.07 -6.12
CA LEU A 823 7.75 -9.84 -6.85
C LEU A 823 8.01 -11.18 -6.13
N LYS A 824 7.95 -12.28 -6.88
CA LYS A 824 8.31 -13.62 -6.44
C LYS A 824 9.75 -13.95 -6.83
N ILE A 825 10.57 -14.36 -5.87
CA ILE A 825 11.97 -14.73 -6.12
C ILE A 825 12.15 -16.26 -6.08
N PRO A 826 12.51 -16.91 -7.21
CA PRO A 826 12.98 -18.30 -7.23
C PRO A 826 14.33 -18.42 -6.50
N PRO A 827 14.68 -19.58 -5.89
CA PRO A 827 14.04 -20.88 -6.08
C PRO A 827 13.03 -21.29 -5.01
N ASN A 828 12.95 -20.58 -3.87
CA ASN A 828 12.25 -21.11 -2.68
C ASN A 828 10.81 -20.57 -2.49
N PHE A 829 10.38 -19.54 -3.22
CA PHE A 829 9.00 -18.98 -3.17
C PHE A 829 8.43 -18.69 -1.75
N VAL A 830 9.28 -18.44 -0.76
CA VAL A 830 8.87 -18.37 0.66
C VAL A 830 8.15 -17.06 0.99
N GLN A 831 8.46 -15.97 0.29
CA GLN A 831 7.94 -14.64 0.58
C GLN A 831 7.83 -13.80 -0.69
N ASP A 832 6.67 -13.18 -0.88
CA ASP A 832 6.46 -12.13 -1.88
C ASP A 832 7.10 -10.83 -1.36
N ILE A 833 7.84 -10.10 -2.21
CA ILE A 833 8.47 -8.82 -1.86
C ILE A 833 7.70 -7.66 -2.51
N ASP A 834 7.40 -6.62 -1.74
CA ASP A 834 6.79 -5.38 -2.24
C ASP A 834 7.78 -4.59 -3.10
N VAL A 835 7.35 -4.23 -4.31
CA VAL A 835 8.16 -3.55 -5.32
C VAL A 835 7.43 -2.37 -5.97
N ALA A 836 8.20 -1.39 -6.42
CA ALA A 836 7.72 -0.35 -7.33
C ALA A 836 8.07 -0.74 -8.77
N ILE A 837 7.08 -0.70 -9.65
CA ILE A 837 7.13 -1.17 -11.03
C ILE A 837 6.87 0.03 -11.94
N LYS A 838 7.92 0.59 -12.53
CA LYS A 838 7.83 1.63 -13.56
C LYS A 838 7.55 0.93 -14.89
N THR A 839 6.48 1.31 -15.59
CA THR A 839 6.10 0.73 -16.89
C THR A 839 6.36 1.72 -18.03
N LEU A 840 6.76 1.24 -19.21
CA LEU A 840 6.90 2.08 -20.41
C LEU A 840 5.57 2.13 -21.19
N LYS A 841 5.11 3.34 -21.56
CA LYS A 841 3.84 3.52 -22.30
C LYS A 841 3.86 2.81 -23.66
N PRO A 842 2.76 2.14 -24.06
CA PRO A 842 2.62 1.59 -25.41
C PRO A 842 2.76 2.69 -26.47
N GLY A 843 3.55 2.44 -27.52
CA GLY A 843 3.82 3.43 -28.58
C GLY A 843 4.84 4.52 -28.23
N SER A 844 5.60 4.36 -27.14
CA SER A 844 6.75 5.23 -26.83
C SER A 844 7.79 5.19 -27.97
N SER A 845 8.45 6.33 -28.22
CA SER A 845 9.51 6.41 -29.22
C SER A 845 10.74 5.61 -28.82
N GLU A 846 11.55 5.17 -29.78
CA GLU A 846 12.78 4.42 -29.46
C GLU A 846 13.73 5.26 -28.59
N LYS A 847 13.80 6.59 -28.77
CA LYS A 847 14.53 7.47 -27.84
C LYS A 847 13.99 7.37 -26.41
N ALA A 848 12.67 7.46 -26.21
CA ALA A 848 12.07 7.34 -24.88
C ALA A 848 12.27 5.93 -24.26
N ARG A 849 12.37 4.88 -25.10
CA ARG A 849 12.73 3.52 -24.67
C ARG A 849 14.20 3.41 -24.27
N CYS A 850 15.13 3.94 -25.07
CA CYS A 850 16.55 4.00 -24.74
C CYS A 850 16.76 4.77 -23.43
N ASP A 851 16.18 5.97 -23.32
CA ASP A 851 16.19 6.81 -22.12
C ASP A 851 15.74 6.06 -20.86
N PHE A 852 14.65 5.29 -20.97
CA PHE A 852 14.10 4.47 -19.89
C PHE A 852 15.04 3.33 -19.48
N LEU A 853 15.62 2.62 -20.46
CA LEU A 853 16.59 1.55 -20.20
C LEU A 853 17.91 2.09 -19.64
N THR A 854 18.37 3.27 -20.09
CA THR A 854 19.54 3.94 -19.56
C THR A 854 19.37 4.25 -18.07
N GLU A 855 18.20 4.74 -17.63
CA GLU A 855 17.90 4.96 -16.21
C GLU A 855 18.09 3.68 -15.36
N ALA A 856 17.62 2.53 -15.85
CA ALA A 856 17.82 1.25 -15.19
C ALA A 856 19.28 0.76 -15.22
N SER A 857 20.00 0.96 -16.32
CA SER A 857 21.43 0.56 -16.41
C SER A 857 22.35 1.40 -15.52
N ILE A 858 21.93 2.63 -15.16
CA ILE A 858 22.59 3.43 -14.13
C ILE A 858 22.28 2.86 -12.75
N MET A 859 21.00 2.65 -12.41
CA MET A 859 20.59 2.11 -11.11
C MET A 859 21.20 0.73 -10.81
N GLY A 860 21.33 -0.13 -11.83
CA GLY A 860 21.92 -1.47 -11.69
C GLY A 860 23.41 -1.50 -11.30
N GLN A 861 24.12 -0.38 -11.42
CA GLN A 861 25.52 -0.27 -10.98
C GLN A 861 25.68 0.08 -9.49
N PHE A 862 24.59 0.38 -8.78
CA PHE A 862 24.63 0.89 -7.41
C PHE A 862 24.05 -0.10 -6.39
N ASP A 863 24.77 -0.30 -5.29
CA ASP A 863 24.36 -1.10 -4.15
C ASP A 863 24.78 -0.40 -2.84
N HIS A 864 23.83 0.31 -2.22
CA HIS A 864 24.05 1.06 -0.97
C HIS A 864 22.70 1.29 -0.25
N PRO A 865 22.61 1.16 1.09
CA PRO A 865 21.34 1.27 1.83
C PRO A 865 20.59 2.61 1.70
N ASN A 866 21.27 3.69 1.31
CA ASN A 866 20.67 5.00 1.04
C ASN A 866 20.61 5.39 -0.45
N VAL A 867 20.73 4.42 -1.36
CA VAL A 867 20.47 4.57 -2.80
C VAL A 867 19.35 3.59 -3.17
N ILE A 868 18.45 3.98 -4.07
CA ILE A 868 17.32 3.13 -4.46
C ILE A 868 17.81 1.87 -5.19
N TYR A 869 17.38 0.70 -4.72
CA TYR A 869 17.83 -0.59 -5.23
C TYR A 869 17.00 -1.08 -6.42
N LEU A 870 17.67 -1.44 -7.51
CA LEU A 870 17.07 -2.08 -8.68
C LEU A 870 16.94 -3.59 -8.44
N GLN A 871 15.72 -4.10 -8.28
CA GLN A 871 15.45 -5.53 -8.23
C GLN A 871 15.67 -6.20 -9.59
N GLY A 872 15.37 -5.49 -10.68
CA GLY A 872 15.61 -5.95 -12.05
C GLY A 872 14.76 -5.22 -13.09
N VAL A 873 14.79 -5.74 -14.31
CA VAL A 873 14.06 -5.22 -15.47
C VAL A 873 13.29 -6.32 -16.17
N VAL A 874 12.28 -5.95 -16.94
CA VAL A 874 11.60 -6.83 -17.89
C VAL A 874 11.72 -6.20 -19.26
N THR A 875 12.52 -6.79 -20.13
CA THR A 875 12.78 -6.31 -21.50
C THR A 875 12.28 -7.25 -22.58
N ARG A 876 12.09 -8.53 -22.25
CA ARG A 876 11.66 -9.59 -23.18
C ARG A 876 10.16 -9.62 -23.48
N SER A 877 9.33 -8.87 -22.74
CA SER A 877 7.88 -8.79 -22.93
C SER A 877 7.39 -7.35 -22.86
N ASN A 878 6.19 -7.09 -23.40
CA ASN A 878 5.52 -5.80 -23.28
C ASN A 878 4.45 -5.81 -22.16
N PRO A 879 4.31 -4.73 -21.37
CA PRO A 879 5.15 -3.53 -21.37
C PRO A 879 6.57 -3.80 -20.85
N VAL A 880 7.54 -3.00 -21.28
CA VAL A 880 8.89 -2.96 -20.68
C VAL A 880 8.78 -2.38 -19.28
N MET A 881 9.45 -2.99 -18.30
CA MET A 881 9.34 -2.61 -16.89
C MET A 881 10.70 -2.46 -16.19
N ILE A 882 10.75 -1.54 -15.24
CA ILE A 882 11.85 -1.36 -14.27
C ILE A 882 11.27 -1.64 -12.89
N ILE A 883 11.90 -2.52 -12.13
CA ILE A 883 11.41 -2.98 -10.83
C ILE A 883 12.43 -2.57 -9.78
N THR A 884 12.05 -1.64 -8.90
CA THR A 884 12.83 -1.23 -7.73
C THR A 884 12.17 -1.72 -6.45
N GLU A 885 12.86 -1.61 -5.32
CA GLU A 885 12.20 -1.71 -4.02
C GLU A 885 11.04 -0.70 -3.87
N TYR A 886 10.02 -1.05 -3.09
CA TYR A 886 8.91 -0.15 -2.76
C TYR A 886 9.27 0.76 -1.58
N MET A 887 8.85 2.03 -1.65
CA MET A 887 9.12 3.07 -0.66
C MET A 887 7.79 3.65 -0.17
N GLU A 888 7.31 3.18 0.98
CA GLU A 888 5.92 3.32 1.42
C GLU A 888 5.49 4.78 1.66
N ASN A 889 6.45 5.65 2.02
CA ASN A 889 6.20 7.04 2.35
C ASN A 889 6.39 8.01 1.15
N GLY A 890 6.73 7.49 -0.04
CA GLY A 890 6.88 8.29 -1.25
C GLY A 890 8.08 9.25 -1.21
N SER A 891 7.96 10.42 -1.84
CA SER A 891 9.03 11.43 -1.88
C SER A 891 9.15 12.20 -0.56
N LEU A 892 10.38 12.46 -0.13
CA LEU A 892 10.72 13.09 1.13
C LEU A 892 10.09 14.49 1.27
N ASP A 893 10.06 15.28 0.20
CA ASP A 893 9.44 16.61 0.21
C ASP A 893 7.94 16.58 0.52
N THR A 894 7.21 15.60 -0.02
CA THR A 894 5.77 15.41 0.23
C THR A 894 5.54 14.79 1.60
N PHE A 895 6.36 13.81 1.98
CA PHE A 895 6.33 13.19 3.29
C PHE A 895 6.54 14.18 4.43
N LEU A 896 7.49 15.11 4.28
CA LEU A 896 7.75 16.18 5.24
C LEU A 896 6.56 17.14 5.36
N ARG A 897 5.99 17.62 4.25
CA ARG A 897 4.84 18.56 4.28
C ARG A 897 3.61 17.96 4.96
N VAL A 898 3.35 16.67 4.77
CA VAL A 898 2.26 15.94 5.45
C VAL A 898 2.52 15.76 6.96
N ASN A 899 3.78 15.89 7.38
CA ASN A 899 4.24 15.70 8.75
C ASN A 899 4.91 16.95 9.36
N ASP A 900 4.51 18.14 8.89
CA ASP A 900 4.95 19.44 9.40
C ASP A 900 4.92 19.51 10.93
N GLY A 901 6.09 19.77 11.54
CA GLY A 901 6.28 19.86 12.98
C GLY A 901 6.17 18.54 13.78
N LYS A 902 6.01 17.38 13.15
CA LYS A 902 5.82 16.08 13.86
C LYS A 902 7.11 15.34 14.20
N PHE A 903 8.25 15.70 13.60
CA PHE A 903 9.53 15.02 13.83
C PHE A 903 10.40 15.76 14.83
N GLN A 904 11.11 14.99 15.66
CA GLN A 904 12.18 15.55 16.49
C GLN A 904 13.38 15.88 15.60
N THR A 905 14.13 16.93 15.94
CA THR A 905 15.33 17.38 15.23
C THR A 905 16.33 16.24 14.99
N LEU A 906 16.46 15.30 15.93
CA LEU A 906 17.32 14.11 15.79
C LEU A 906 16.87 13.17 14.66
N GLN A 907 15.56 13.00 14.45
CA GLN A 907 15.01 12.19 13.36
C GLN A 907 15.31 12.84 11.99
N LEU A 908 15.19 14.17 11.90
CA LEU A 908 15.56 14.93 10.71
C LEU A 908 17.07 14.82 10.42
N ILE A 909 17.92 14.87 11.45
CA ILE A 909 19.37 14.63 11.32
C ILE A 909 19.67 13.22 10.79
N VAL A 910 18.95 12.19 11.25
CA VAL A 910 19.12 10.81 10.76
C VAL A 910 18.73 10.68 9.29
N MET A 911 17.62 11.31 8.86
CA MET A 911 17.22 11.37 7.44
C MET A 911 18.32 12.01 6.58
N LEU A 912 18.83 13.17 7.01
CA LEU A 912 19.91 13.91 6.34
C LEU A 912 21.21 13.10 6.26
N ARG A 913 21.60 12.46 7.37
CA ARG A 913 22.76 11.57 7.46
C ARG A 913 22.67 10.40 6.48
N GLY A 914 21.47 9.84 6.29
CA GLY A 914 21.20 8.83 5.26
C GLY A 914 21.49 9.34 3.85
N ILE A 915 20.93 10.50 3.49
CA ILE A 915 21.14 11.15 2.17
C ILE A 915 22.62 11.46 1.95
N ALA A 916 23.32 12.01 2.95
CA ALA A 916 24.77 12.26 2.87
C ALA A 916 25.58 10.97 2.67
N SER A 917 25.20 9.86 3.32
CA SER A 917 25.86 8.56 3.16
C SER A 917 25.71 8.03 1.74
N GLY A 918 24.50 8.10 1.17
CA GLY A 918 24.26 7.70 -0.22
C GLY A 918 25.00 8.56 -1.24
N MET A 919 25.06 9.87 -1.02
CA MET A 919 25.83 10.78 -1.88
C MET A 919 27.35 10.62 -1.75
N SER A 920 27.85 10.21 -0.57
CA SER A 920 29.27 9.82 -0.42
C SER A 920 29.58 8.63 -1.30
N TYR A 921 28.77 7.56 -1.20
CA TYR A 921 28.91 6.37 -2.04
C TYR A 921 28.86 6.70 -3.55
N LEU A 922 27.90 7.51 -4.01
CA LEU A 922 27.83 7.94 -5.41
C LEU A 922 29.07 8.74 -5.83
N SER A 923 29.58 9.63 -4.98
CA SER A 923 30.81 10.38 -5.25
C SER A 923 32.05 9.47 -5.30
N ASP A 924 32.12 8.45 -4.45
CA ASP A 924 33.23 7.47 -4.41
C ASP A 924 33.20 6.55 -5.65
N MET A 925 32.01 6.31 -6.21
CA MET A 925 31.80 5.68 -7.52
C MET A 925 32.14 6.62 -8.71
N ASN A 926 32.56 7.87 -8.47
CA ASN A 926 32.73 8.94 -9.47
C ASN A 926 31.44 9.34 -10.21
N TYR A 927 30.26 9.07 -9.64
CA TYR A 927 28.98 9.48 -10.19
C TYR A 927 28.56 10.86 -9.68
N VAL A 928 27.95 11.66 -10.56
CA VAL A 928 27.41 13.01 -10.25
C VAL A 928 25.93 13.02 -10.58
N HIS A 929 25.10 13.30 -9.58
CA HIS A 929 23.64 13.19 -9.64
C HIS A 929 22.98 14.33 -10.41
N ARG A 930 23.51 15.55 -10.33
CA ARG A 930 23.07 16.77 -11.05
C ARG A 930 21.66 17.31 -10.68
N ASP A 931 20.81 16.52 -10.03
CA ASP A 931 19.48 16.93 -9.54
C ASP A 931 19.14 16.31 -8.16
N LEU A 932 20.04 16.48 -7.21
CA LEU A 932 19.77 16.12 -5.82
C LEU A 932 18.81 17.16 -5.18
N ALA A 933 17.60 16.72 -4.84
CA ALA A 933 16.55 17.52 -4.21
C ALA A 933 15.64 16.63 -3.36
N ALA A 934 14.93 17.18 -2.37
CA ALA A 934 14.06 16.38 -1.50
C ALA A 934 12.93 15.62 -2.25
N ARG A 935 12.52 16.10 -3.43
CA ARG A 935 11.57 15.39 -4.31
C ARG A 935 12.14 14.11 -4.97
N ASN A 936 13.47 14.03 -5.09
CA ASN A 936 14.20 12.91 -5.71
C ASN A 936 14.80 11.98 -4.63
N VAL A 937 14.42 12.17 -3.37
CA VAL A 937 14.72 11.25 -2.26
C VAL A 937 13.42 10.55 -1.86
N LEU A 938 13.43 9.23 -1.80
CA LEU A 938 12.30 8.41 -1.37
C LEU A 938 12.46 7.98 0.09
N VAL A 939 11.35 7.76 0.78
CA VAL A 939 11.31 7.39 2.21
C VAL A 939 10.54 6.08 2.40
N ASN A 940 11.10 5.15 3.17
CA ASN A 940 10.44 3.88 3.51
C ASN A 940 9.71 3.95 4.87
N ALA A 941 9.02 2.89 5.26
CA ALA A 941 8.27 2.79 6.51
C ALA A 941 9.13 2.97 7.78
N GLN A 942 10.44 2.71 7.72
CA GLN A 942 11.39 2.91 8.82
C GLN A 942 12.10 4.29 8.78
N LEU A 943 11.59 5.23 7.98
CA LEU A 943 12.15 6.58 7.79
C LEU A 943 13.54 6.62 7.14
N ILE A 944 13.96 5.51 6.49
CA ILE A 944 15.22 5.46 5.74
C ILE A 944 15.03 6.21 4.43
N CYS A 945 15.83 7.26 4.25
CA CYS A 945 15.90 8.02 3.01
C CYS A 945 16.81 7.33 2.00
N LYS A 946 16.33 7.18 0.75
CA LYS A 946 17.11 6.66 -0.39
C LYS A 946 17.07 7.61 -1.57
N ILE A 947 18.23 7.84 -2.18
CA ILE A 947 18.40 8.68 -3.36
C ILE A 947 17.86 7.95 -4.60
N ALA A 948 17.09 8.66 -5.43
CA ALA A 948 16.44 8.16 -6.63
C ALA A 948 16.46 9.20 -7.78
N ASP A 949 15.87 8.84 -8.92
CA ASP A 949 15.77 9.64 -10.16
C ASP A 949 17.12 10.06 -10.77
N PHE A 950 17.70 9.13 -11.54
CA PHE A 950 18.96 9.31 -12.26
C PHE A 950 18.78 9.86 -13.70
N GLY A 951 17.58 10.31 -14.08
CA GLY A 951 17.22 10.59 -15.48
C GLY A 951 17.95 11.76 -16.16
N LEU A 952 18.66 12.60 -15.39
CA LEU A 952 19.35 13.83 -15.85
C LEU A 952 20.87 13.68 -16.03
N SER A 953 21.40 12.46 -16.01
CA SER A 953 22.82 12.13 -16.26
C SER A 953 23.33 12.46 -17.69
N ARG A 954 22.42 12.76 -18.61
CA ARG A 954 22.66 12.78 -20.06
C ARG A 954 23.66 13.86 -20.50
N GLU A 955 24.62 13.41 -21.31
CA GLU A 955 25.50 14.16 -22.22
C GLU A 955 26.34 15.32 -21.64
N ILE A 956 27.66 15.11 -21.66
CA ILE A 956 28.66 16.18 -21.78
C ILE A 956 29.33 15.98 -23.15
N GLU A 957 28.79 16.62 -24.20
CA GLU A 957 29.44 16.66 -25.51
C GLU A 957 30.45 17.81 -25.59
N ASN A 958 31.58 17.59 -26.27
CA ASN A 958 32.70 18.51 -26.30
C ASN A 958 32.60 19.58 -27.40
N ALA A 959 32.91 20.82 -27.01
CA ALA A 959 33.58 21.86 -27.79
C ALA A 959 33.10 22.17 -29.24
N SER A 960 32.23 23.18 -29.38
CA SER A 960 32.56 24.42 -30.11
C SER A 960 31.43 25.47 -30.07
N ASP A 961 31.83 26.74 -29.93
CA ASP A 961 31.14 27.98 -30.31
C ASP A 961 29.80 28.44 -29.67
N ALA A 962 29.93 29.61 -29.04
CA ALA A 962 28.96 30.72 -28.96
C ALA A 962 27.49 30.44 -28.58
N TYR A 963 27.19 30.59 -27.29
CA TYR A 963 25.97 31.23 -26.77
C TYR A 963 24.59 30.81 -27.34
N THR A 964 24.31 29.50 -27.48
CA THR A 964 23.02 28.87 -27.10
C THR A 964 23.03 27.36 -27.38
N THR A 965 23.55 26.55 -26.45
CA THR A 965 23.66 25.09 -26.64
C THR A 965 22.57 24.28 -25.94
N ARG A 966 21.63 23.82 -26.77
CA ARG A 966 20.97 22.50 -26.79
C ARG A 966 21.34 21.53 -25.64
N GLY A 967 20.64 21.60 -24.50
CA GLY A 967 20.75 20.55 -23.48
C GLY A 967 19.96 20.79 -22.20
N GLY A 968 18.85 20.06 -22.02
CA GLY A 968 18.14 19.86 -20.74
C GLY A 968 17.52 21.08 -20.03
N LYS A 969 16.44 20.85 -19.27
CA LYS A 969 15.96 21.81 -18.25
C LYS A 969 16.80 21.62 -16.98
N ILE A 970 17.40 22.69 -16.46
CA ILE A 970 18.17 22.66 -15.20
C ILE A 970 17.28 23.00 -13.99
N PRO A 971 17.42 22.30 -12.84
CA PRO A 971 16.71 22.56 -11.58
C PRO A 971 17.30 23.77 -10.83
N VAL A 972 17.19 24.98 -11.41
CA VAL A 972 17.92 26.21 -11.02
C VAL A 972 18.05 26.47 -9.51
N ARG A 973 17.04 26.19 -8.69
CA ARG A 973 17.05 26.47 -7.24
C ARG A 973 17.98 25.56 -6.43
N TRP A 974 18.26 24.36 -6.94
CA TRP A 974 19.16 23.39 -6.31
C TRP A 974 20.55 23.41 -6.96
N THR A 975 20.70 24.00 -8.14
CA THR A 975 21.94 23.96 -8.93
C THR A 975 23.00 24.95 -8.42
N ALA A 976 24.25 24.49 -8.32
CA ALA A 976 25.39 25.33 -7.96
C ALA A 976 25.67 26.47 -8.98
N PRO A 977 26.19 27.63 -8.56
CA PRO A 977 26.43 28.78 -9.44
C PRO A 977 27.26 28.45 -10.67
N GLU A 978 28.30 27.63 -10.51
CA GLU A 978 29.19 27.24 -11.60
C GLU A 978 28.60 26.19 -12.55
N ALA A 979 27.60 25.43 -12.10
CA ALA A 979 26.82 24.54 -12.95
C ALA A 979 25.71 25.30 -13.71
N ILE A 980 25.14 26.36 -13.12
CA ILE A 980 24.25 27.31 -13.82
C ILE A 980 25.03 28.07 -14.91
N ALA A 981 26.14 28.71 -14.55
CA ALA A 981 26.88 29.61 -15.44
C ALA A 981 27.69 28.90 -16.52
N PHE A 982 28.28 27.73 -16.20
CA PHE A 982 29.24 27.06 -17.09
C PHE A 982 28.89 25.59 -17.41
N ARG A 983 27.73 25.08 -16.98
CA ARG A 983 27.34 23.65 -17.10
C ARG A 983 28.34 22.66 -16.50
N LYS A 984 29.19 23.10 -15.56
CA LYS A 984 30.26 22.28 -14.94
C LYS A 984 29.77 21.54 -13.70
N PHE A 985 29.16 20.37 -13.87
CA PHE A 985 28.75 19.48 -12.79
C PHE A 985 29.93 18.68 -12.20
N THR A 986 29.98 18.55 -10.87
CA THR A 986 30.93 17.71 -10.11
C THR A 986 30.30 17.28 -8.79
N SER A 987 30.91 16.36 -8.03
CA SER A 987 30.43 16.03 -6.66
C SER A 987 30.28 17.28 -5.78
N ALA A 988 31.15 18.28 -5.94
CA ALA A 988 31.04 19.56 -5.23
C ALA A 988 29.86 20.45 -5.69
N SER A 989 29.30 20.26 -6.90
CA SER A 989 28.02 20.89 -7.26
C SER A 989 26.84 20.15 -6.62
N ASP A 990 26.91 18.84 -6.45
CA ASP A 990 25.89 18.09 -5.71
C ASP A 990 25.92 18.41 -4.19
N VAL A 991 27.09 18.76 -3.62
CA VAL A 991 27.18 19.28 -2.24
C VAL A 991 26.40 20.59 -2.08
N TRP A 992 26.40 21.47 -3.08
CA TRP A 992 25.56 22.68 -3.04
C TRP A 992 24.07 22.30 -3.03
N SER A 993 23.67 21.37 -3.89
CA SER A 993 22.30 20.82 -3.95
C SER A 993 21.91 20.19 -2.62
N TYR A 994 22.82 19.46 -1.98
CA TYR A 994 22.65 18.90 -0.63
C TYR A 994 22.47 19.98 0.44
N GLY A 995 23.15 21.13 0.31
CA GLY A 995 22.89 22.32 1.13
C GLY A 995 21.43 22.81 1.02
N VAL A 996 20.84 22.73 -0.18
CA VAL A 996 19.41 23.04 -0.37
C VAL A 996 18.52 21.94 0.21
N VAL A 997 18.89 20.66 0.10
CA VAL A 997 18.16 19.55 0.76
C VAL A 997 18.19 19.66 2.29
N LEU A 998 19.32 20.05 2.89
CA LEU A 998 19.41 20.37 4.32
C LEU A 998 18.36 21.42 4.72
N TRP A 999 18.21 22.48 3.90
CA TRP A 999 17.21 23.51 4.12
C TRP A 999 15.78 22.99 3.91
N GLU A 1000 15.50 22.21 2.86
CA GLU A 1000 14.19 21.59 2.60
C GLU A 1000 13.75 20.69 3.76
N VAL A 1001 14.64 19.85 4.30
CA VAL A 1001 14.30 18.95 5.42
C VAL A 1001 14.02 19.73 6.70
N MET A 1002 14.86 20.71 7.04
CA MET A 1002 14.68 21.53 8.24
C MET A 1002 13.53 22.54 8.13
N SER A 1003 13.00 22.79 6.93
CA SER A 1003 11.80 23.59 6.68
C SER A 1003 10.56 22.76 6.33
N TYR A 1004 10.58 21.45 6.61
CA TYR A 1004 9.46 20.52 6.36
C TYR A 1004 8.92 20.54 4.91
N GLY A 1005 9.83 20.68 3.93
CA GLY A 1005 9.52 20.64 2.51
C GLY A 1005 8.95 21.93 1.93
N GLU A 1006 9.25 23.10 2.55
CA GLU A 1006 9.04 24.41 1.92
C GLU A 1006 9.81 24.51 0.58
N ARG A 1007 9.29 25.37 -0.32
CA ARG A 1007 9.87 25.61 -1.63
C ARG A 1007 11.11 26.52 -1.52
N PRO A 1008 12.33 26.09 -1.92
CA PRO A 1008 13.52 26.93 -1.87
C PRO A 1008 13.35 28.23 -2.66
N TYR A 1009 13.70 29.37 -2.04
CA TYR A 1009 13.50 30.73 -2.56
C TYR A 1009 12.03 31.08 -2.89
N TRP A 1010 11.07 30.34 -2.31
CA TRP A 1010 9.62 30.59 -2.40
C TRP A 1010 9.15 30.95 -3.84
N ASN A 1011 8.52 32.11 -3.99
CA ASN A 1011 7.87 32.56 -5.23
C ASN A 1011 8.79 33.40 -6.15
N TRP A 1012 10.08 33.54 -5.87
CA TRP A 1012 11.02 34.26 -6.75
C TRP A 1012 11.09 33.61 -8.13
N SER A 1013 11.33 34.37 -9.20
CA SER A 1013 11.58 33.75 -10.51
C SER A 1013 12.95 33.07 -10.52
N ASN A 1014 13.15 32.10 -11.42
CA ASN A 1014 14.46 31.46 -11.55
C ASN A 1014 15.57 32.48 -11.93
N GLN A 1015 15.23 33.59 -12.62
CA GLN A 1015 16.19 34.65 -12.94
C GLN A 1015 16.58 35.46 -11.69
N ASP A 1016 15.64 35.73 -10.78
CA ASP A 1016 15.91 36.48 -9.54
C ASP A 1016 16.74 35.65 -8.55
N VAL A 1017 16.48 34.33 -8.51
CA VAL A 1017 17.30 33.38 -7.75
C VAL A 1017 18.75 33.41 -8.25
N ILE A 1018 19.00 33.30 -9.56
CA ILE A 1018 20.36 33.36 -10.14
C ILE A 1018 21.05 34.67 -9.75
N LYS A 1019 20.43 35.82 -10.07
CA LYS A 1019 20.98 37.16 -9.77
C LYS A 1019 21.29 37.37 -8.29
N SER A 1020 20.48 36.80 -7.40
CA SER A 1020 20.67 36.95 -5.96
C SER A 1020 21.78 36.05 -5.41
N ILE A 1021 21.83 34.80 -5.86
CA ILE A 1021 22.91 33.85 -5.50
C ILE A 1021 24.28 34.40 -5.94
N GLU A 1022 24.36 34.99 -7.14
CA GLU A 1022 25.57 35.64 -7.67
C GLU A 1022 26.04 36.81 -6.81
N LYS A 1023 25.10 37.63 -6.32
CA LYS A 1023 25.30 38.71 -5.33
C LYS A 1023 25.65 38.23 -3.91
N GLY A 1024 25.68 36.92 -3.68
CA GLY A 1024 26.04 36.32 -2.38
C GLY A 1024 24.85 35.99 -1.47
N TYR A 1025 23.61 36.19 -1.90
CA TYR A 1025 22.44 35.80 -1.11
C TYR A 1025 22.41 34.28 -0.85
N ARG A 1026 22.03 33.90 0.37
CA ARG A 1026 21.82 32.51 0.81
C ARG A 1026 20.47 32.40 1.50
N LEU A 1027 19.89 31.20 1.51
CA LEU A 1027 18.62 30.97 2.21
C LEU A 1027 18.82 31.18 3.71
N PRO A 1028 17.89 31.86 4.41
CA PRO A 1028 17.97 32.07 5.86
C PRO A 1028 17.71 30.76 6.61
N ALA A 1029 18.19 30.68 7.85
CA ALA A 1029 17.95 29.55 8.74
C ALA A 1029 16.45 29.22 8.88
N PRO A 1030 16.03 27.95 8.72
CA PRO A 1030 14.67 27.51 9.05
C PRO A 1030 14.32 27.71 10.52
N MET A 1031 13.03 27.73 10.83
CA MET A 1031 12.54 27.84 12.21
C MET A 1031 13.03 26.64 13.05
N ASP A 1032 13.44 26.92 14.30
CA ASP A 1032 13.96 25.93 15.26
C ASP A 1032 15.15 25.09 14.76
N CYS A 1033 15.87 25.57 13.74
CA CYS A 1033 17.07 24.92 13.21
C CYS A 1033 18.26 25.11 14.17
N PRO A 1034 18.94 24.03 14.61
CA PRO A 1034 20.22 24.11 15.32
C PRO A 1034 21.26 24.90 14.54
N GLU A 1035 22.03 25.72 15.23
CA GLU A 1035 23.05 26.57 14.60
C GLU A 1035 24.10 25.75 13.83
N ALA A 1036 24.55 24.62 14.37
CA ALA A 1036 25.52 23.76 13.72
C ALA A 1036 25.02 23.16 12.37
N LEU A 1037 23.71 22.93 12.22
CA LEU A 1037 23.15 22.50 10.93
C LEU A 1037 23.06 23.64 9.93
N TYR A 1038 22.73 24.85 10.38
CA TYR A 1038 22.70 26.02 9.50
C TYR A 1038 24.11 26.43 9.05
N GLN A 1039 25.12 26.34 9.93
CA GLN A 1039 26.51 26.52 9.54
C GLN A 1039 26.93 25.50 8.46
N LEU A 1040 26.55 24.23 8.60
CA LEU A 1040 26.78 23.21 7.58
C LEU A 1040 26.10 23.54 6.23
N MET A 1041 24.91 24.16 6.24
CA MET A 1041 24.28 24.67 5.00
C MET A 1041 25.12 25.77 4.35
N LEU A 1042 25.61 26.74 5.14
CA LEU A 1042 26.48 27.81 4.66
C LEU A 1042 27.80 27.29 4.06
N ASP A 1043 28.39 26.28 4.69
CA ASP A 1043 29.61 25.61 4.21
C ASP A 1043 29.36 24.84 2.90
N CYS A 1044 28.18 24.23 2.74
CA CYS A 1044 27.75 23.66 1.46
C CYS A 1044 27.54 24.72 0.36
N TRP A 1045 27.10 25.93 0.72
CA TRP A 1045 26.86 27.04 -0.22
C TRP A 1045 28.05 27.99 -0.41
N GLN A 1046 29.28 27.56 -0.13
CA GLN A 1046 30.47 28.33 -0.45
C GLN A 1046 30.56 28.58 -1.97
N LYS A 1047 30.89 29.83 -2.35
CA LYS A 1047 30.91 30.25 -3.77
C LYS A 1047 31.94 29.45 -4.56
N GLN A 1048 33.12 29.23 -3.98
CA GLN A 1048 34.21 28.49 -4.59
C GLN A 1048 34.10 26.99 -4.25
N ARG A 1049 33.97 26.14 -5.28
CA ARG A 1049 33.73 24.69 -5.13
C ARG A 1049 34.72 23.94 -4.22
N THR A 1050 35.98 24.39 -4.15
CA THR A 1050 37.04 23.76 -3.33
C THR A 1050 36.93 24.05 -1.83
N HIS A 1051 36.08 25.00 -1.43
CA HIS A 1051 35.82 25.32 -0.02
C HIS A 1051 34.56 24.63 0.53
N ARG A 1052 33.82 23.90 -0.31
CA ARG A 1052 32.68 23.09 0.11
C ARG A 1052 33.20 21.79 0.74
N PRO A 1053 32.59 21.28 1.82
CA PRO A 1053 32.99 20.01 2.41
C PRO A 1053 32.72 18.83 1.46
N THR A 1054 33.46 17.73 1.60
CA THR A 1054 33.16 16.47 0.89
C THR A 1054 31.99 15.75 1.56
N PHE A 1055 31.29 14.87 0.85
CA PHE A 1055 30.20 14.07 1.44
C PHE A 1055 30.66 13.22 2.62
N ALA A 1056 31.85 12.61 2.57
CA ALA A 1056 32.44 11.91 3.71
C ALA A 1056 32.64 12.83 4.94
N SER A 1057 33.03 14.09 4.74
CA SER A 1057 33.13 15.09 5.81
C SER A 1057 31.75 15.47 6.36
N ILE A 1058 30.75 15.64 5.50
CA ILE A 1058 29.35 15.92 5.88
C ILE A 1058 28.78 14.78 6.74
N VAL A 1059 28.99 13.51 6.35
CA VAL A 1059 28.56 12.33 7.13
C VAL A 1059 29.18 12.35 8.52
N SER A 1060 30.50 12.59 8.61
CA SER A 1060 31.19 12.70 9.91
C SER A 1060 30.62 13.81 10.79
N THR A 1061 30.34 14.99 10.23
CA THR A 1061 29.70 16.11 10.94
C THR A 1061 28.31 15.73 11.48
N LEU A 1062 27.48 15.09 10.66
CA LEU A 1062 26.13 14.66 11.08
C LEU A 1062 26.17 13.53 12.10
N ASP A 1063 27.11 12.58 11.98
CA ASP A 1063 27.32 11.52 12.97
C ASP A 1063 27.83 12.07 14.31
N ASN A 1064 28.59 13.18 14.31
CA ASN A 1064 28.97 13.87 15.55
C ASN A 1064 27.76 14.58 16.19
N LEU A 1065 26.94 15.29 15.40
CA LEU A 1065 25.73 15.96 15.88
C LEU A 1065 24.70 14.98 16.44
N ALA A 1066 24.49 13.84 15.78
CA ALA A 1066 23.60 12.77 16.26
C ALA A 1066 24.08 12.14 17.59
N ARG A 1067 25.40 12.07 17.82
CA ARG A 1067 25.99 11.57 19.07
C ARG A 1067 26.04 12.60 20.20
N GLN A 1068 25.86 13.89 19.90
CA GLN A 1068 25.96 14.98 20.88
C GLN A 1068 24.69 15.87 20.89
N PRO A 1069 23.53 15.36 21.35
CA PRO A 1069 22.26 16.10 21.32
C PRO A 1069 22.29 17.42 22.11
N GLN A 1070 23.20 17.59 23.07
CA GLN A 1070 23.42 18.87 23.78
C GLN A 1070 23.84 20.00 22.83
N SER A 1071 24.55 19.70 21.74
CA SER A 1071 24.93 20.70 20.70
C SER A 1071 23.73 21.23 19.90
N LEU A 1072 22.59 20.55 19.96
CA LEU A 1072 21.36 20.92 19.26
C LEU A 1072 20.50 21.93 20.06
N LEU A 1073 20.85 22.22 21.31
CA LEU A 1073 20.11 23.13 22.19
C LEU A 1073 20.42 24.62 21.92
N THR A 1074 21.49 24.93 21.19
CA THR A 1074 21.87 26.30 20.87
C THR A 1074 21.19 26.77 19.59
N THR A 1075 19.98 27.31 19.73
CA THR A 1075 19.34 28.12 18.68
C THR A 1075 19.93 29.52 18.68
N ARG A 1076 20.24 30.07 17.50
CA ARG A 1076 20.90 31.38 17.38
C ARG A 1076 19.95 32.51 17.80
N PRO A 1077 20.33 33.41 18.73
CA PRO A 1077 19.75 34.74 18.80
C PRO A 1077 20.00 35.46 17.47
N SER A 1078 19.09 36.34 17.05
CA SER A 1078 19.23 37.10 15.80
C SER A 1078 20.44 38.05 15.85
N PRO A 1079 21.24 38.14 14.76
CA PRO A 1079 22.46 38.93 14.78
C PRO A 1079 22.18 40.42 14.53
N GLU A 1080 22.44 41.25 15.54
CA GLU A 1080 22.89 42.65 15.38
C GLU A 1080 23.50 43.12 16.71
N SER A 1081 24.83 43.01 16.83
CA SER A 1081 25.62 43.55 17.94
C SER A 1081 27.06 43.76 17.47
N ASP A 1082 27.31 44.90 16.82
CA ASP A 1082 28.63 45.53 16.76
C ASP A 1082 28.42 47.04 16.49
N GLY A 1083 28.72 47.90 17.47
CA GLY A 1083 28.51 49.35 17.30
C GLY A 1083 28.27 50.20 18.54
N ASN A 1084 29.21 50.15 19.51
CA ASN A 1084 29.46 51.13 20.59
C ASN A 1084 28.92 50.85 22.01
N HIS A 1085 29.88 50.82 22.94
CA HIS A 1085 29.70 51.06 24.38
C HIS A 1085 28.93 52.37 24.65
N ILE A 1086 28.04 52.35 25.65
CA ILE A 1086 28.15 53.17 26.88
C ILE A 1086 27.01 52.80 27.85
N LEU A 1087 27.37 52.64 29.13
CA LEU A 1087 26.55 52.44 30.34
C LEU A 1087 25.84 51.08 30.55
N ASP A 1088 26.37 50.42 31.59
CA ASP A 1088 25.89 49.25 32.30
C ASP A 1088 24.56 49.50 33.05
N GLY A 1089 23.80 48.42 33.26
CA GLY A 1089 22.79 48.33 34.32
C GLY A 1089 21.37 48.80 34.01
N GLN A 1090 20.57 47.97 33.33
CA GLN A 1090 19.23 47.54 33.81
C GLN A 1090 18.79 46.22 33.13
N ARG A 1091 18.25 45.27 33.91
CA ARG A 1091 17.38 44.20 33.39
C ARG A 1091 15.99 44.81 33.17
N GLY A 1092 15.49 44.88 31.93
CA GLY A 1092 14.15 45.44 31.69
C GLY A 1092 13.58 45.22 30.29
N GLN A 1093 12.41 44.56 30.26
CA GLN A 1093 11.27 44.78 29.36
C GLN A 1093 11.49 44.82 27.83
N ASN A 1094 10.94 43.81 27.13
CA ASN A 1094 10.62 43.89 25.71
C ASN A 1094 9.47 44.90 25.49
N ILE A 1095 9.78 46.17 25.28
CA ILE A 1095 8.77 47.19 24.97
C ILE A 1095 8.42 47.14 23.48
N PHE A 1096 7.14 46.96 23.15
CA PHE A 1096 6.65 47.12 21.78
C PHE A 1096 6.68 48.62 21.40
N ILE A 1097 7.56 48.99 20.47
CA ILE A 1097 7.76 50.40 20.07
C ILE A 1097 6.84 50.80 18.91
N SER A 1098 6.79 50.01 17.83
CA SER A 1098 5.87 50.23 16.71
C SER A 1098 5.67 48.95 15.89
N THR A 1099 4.59 48.89 15.11
CA THR A 1099 4.32 47.77 14.19
C THR A 1099 5.40 47.59 13.14
N ASP A 1100 5.96 48.67 12.60
CA ASP A 1100 7.03 48.60 11.60
C ASP A 1100 8.29 47.95 12.18
N LEU A 1101 8.74 48.43 13.34
CA LEU A 1101 9.93 47.91 14.04
C LEU A 1101 9.71 46.48 14.52
N TRP A 1102 8.50 46.14 14.96
CA TRP A 1102 8.14 44.77 15.35
C TRP A 1102 8.14 43.82 14.14
N LEU A 1103 7.55 44.21 13.00
CA LEU A 1103 7.59 43.44 11.76
C LEU A 1103 9.02 43.28 11.23
N GLU A 1104 9.84 44.32 11.34
CA GLU A 1104 11.27 44.26 11.00
C GLU A 1104 12.04 43.29 11.90
N HIS A 1105 11.84 43.37 13.22
CA HIS A 1105 12.43 42.47 14.20
C HIS A 1105 12.08 40.99 13.93
N ILE A 1106 10.82 40.68 13.60
CA ILE A 1106 10.41 39.31 13.23
C ILE A 1106 10.74 38.95 11.76
N LYS A 1107 11.48 39.80 11.04
CA LYS A 1107 11.90 39.66 9.64
C LYS A 1107 10.74 39.51 8.64
N MET A 1108 9.64 40.19 8.92
CA MET A 1108 8.40 40.28 8.14
C MET A 1108 8.15 41.70 7.61
N SER A 1109 9.16 42.59 7.57
CA SER A 1109 9.05 44.00 7.14
C SER A 1109 8.40 44.22 5.77
N ARG A 1110 8.46 43.23 4.87
CA ARG A 1110 7.72 43.23 3.60
C ARG A 1110 6.18 43.38 3.76
N TYR A 1111 5.65 43.16 4.96
CA TYR A 1111 4.23 43.27 5.29
C TYR A 1111 3.86 44.55 6.05
N CYS A 1112 4.81 45.47 6.29
CA CYS A 1112 4.54 46.73 6.97
C CYS A 1112 3.40 47.55 6.31
N GLN A 1113 3.38 47.57 4.98
CA GLN A 1113 2.31 48.27 4.24
C GLN A 1113 0.94 47.63 4.46
N HIS A 1114 0.85 46.29 4.46
CA HIS A 1114 -0.39 45.55 4.70
C HIS A 1114 -0.94 45.79 6.13
N PHE A 1115 -0.06 45.84 7.13
CA PHE A 1115 -0.44 46.13 8.52
C PHE A 1115 -0.87 47.59 8.72
N LYS A 1116 -0.25 48.54 8.01
CA LYS A 1116 -0.67 49.95 7.97
C LYS A 1116 -2.05 50.13 7.36
N GLU A 1117 -2.30 49.49 6.22
CA GLU A 1117 -3.60 49.53 5.52
C GLU A 1117 -4.72 48.90 6.37
N ALA A 1118 -4.39 47.92 7.23
CA ALA A 1118 -5.31 47.33 8.19
C ALA A 1118 -5.45 48.10 9.53
N ASN A 1119 -4.80 49.25 9.70
CA ASN A 1119 -4.78 50.06 10.93
C ASN A 1119 -4.29 49.31 12.20
N LEU A 1120 -3.40 48.33 12.03
CA LEU A 1120 -2.81 47.54 13.13
C LEU A 1120 -1.57 48.25 13.68
N ILE A 1121 -1.80 49.28 14.51
CA ILE A 1121 -0.74 50.22 14.95
C ILE A 1121 -0.26 50.00 16.39
N ASN A 1122 -0.92 49.13 17.17
CA ASN A 1122 -0.56 48.86 18.56
C ASN A 1122 -0.46 47.36 18.88
N ALA A 1123 0.28 47.04 19.95
CA ALA A 1123 0.57 45.67 20.37
C ALA A 1123 -0.70 44.83 20.62
N GLN A 1124 -1.74 45.44 21.17
CA GLN A 1124 -2.97 44.76 21.64
C GLN A 1124 -3.95 44.44 20.50
N GLN A 1125 -3.86 45.16 19.38
CA GLN A 1125 -4.51 44.78 18.11
C GLN A 1125 -3.77 43.62 17.46
N ILE A 1126 -2.43 43.65 17.49
CA ILE A 1126 -1.58 42.62 16.87
C ILE A 1126 -1.70 41.30 17.62
N SER A 1127 -1.65 41.31 18.96
CA SER A 1127 -1.69 40.08 19.78
C SER A 1127 -2.95 39.23 19.54
N ARG A 1128 -4.06 39.89 19.22
CA ARG A 1128 -5.37 39.29 18.93
C ARG A 1128 -5.59 38.88 17.47
N LEU A 1129 -4.55 38.94 16.63
CA LEU A 1129 -4.64 38.55 15.23
C LEU A 1129 -5.03 37.07 15.06
N THR A 1130 -5.82 36.81 14.03
CA THR A 1130 -6.20 35.46 13.58
C THR A 1130 -5.61 35.14 12.21
N ALA A 1131 -5.47 33.85 11.90
CA ALA A 1131 -5.00 33.39 10.58
C ALA A 1131 -5.92 33.85 9.43
N GLN A 1132 -7.22 33.99 9.70
CA GLN A 1132 -8.19 34.53 8.73
C GLN A 1132 -7.86 35.99 8.40
N GLN A 1133 -7.72 36.85 9.42
CA GLN A 1133 -7.39 38.27 9.20
C GLN A 1133 -6.06 38.47 8.46
N LEU A 1134 -5.05 37.62 8.72
CA LEU A 1134 -3.79 37.66 7.95
C LEU A 1134 -3.99 37.25 6.49
N SER A 1135 -4.86 36.27 6.23
CA SER A 1135 -5.25 35.90 4.86
C SER A 1135 -5.98 37.04 4.15
N ASP A 1136 -6.91 37.70 4.84
CA ASP A 1136 -7.71 38.81 4.32
C ASP A 1136 -6.85 40.06 4.03
N MET A 1137 -5.77 40.28 4.79
CA MET A 1137 -4.73 41.29 4.52
C MET A 1137 -3.79 40.93 3.35
N GLY A 1138 -4.01 39.80 2.66
CA GLY A 1138 -3.18 39.35 1.53
C GLY A 1138 -1.92 38.56 1.94
N ILE A 1139 -1.76 38.21 3.21
CA ILE A 1139 -0.64 37.41 3.71
C ILE A 1139 -1.03 35.93 3.63
N THR A 1140 -1.04 35.37 2.42
CA THR A 1140 -1.54 34.01 2.14
C THR A 1140 -0.54 32.87 2.40
N LEU A 1141 0.71 33.19 2.73
CA LEU A 1141 1.75 32.19 3.01
C LEU A 1141 1.63 31.68 4.45
N VAL A 1142 1.19 30.43 4.61
CA VAL A 1142 0.92 29.79 5.92
C VAL A 1142 2.12 29.86 6.88
N GLY A 1143 3.36 29.70 6.41
CA GLY A 1143 4.57 29.85 7.24
C GLY A 1143 4.73 31.28 7.80
N HIS A 1144 4.47 32.30 6.98
CA HIS A 1144 4.48 33.69 7.43
C HIS A 1144 3.32 34.00 8.39
N GLN A 1145 2.12 33.46 8.12
CA GLN A 1145 1.00 33.56 9.04
C GLN A 1145 1.33 32.96 10.41
N LYS A 1146 1.82 31.71 10.45
CA LYS A 1146 2.25 31.02 11.68
C LYS A 1146 3.29 31.86 12.44
N LYS A 1147 4.32 32.37 11.76
CA LYS A 1147 5.39 33.19 12.35
C LYS A 1147 4.84 34.47 13.00
N ILE A 1148 4.02 35.21 12.25
CA ILE A 1148 3.39 36.46 12.71
C ILE A 1148 2.46 36.19 13.89
N LEU A 1149 1.60 35.15 13.83
CA LEU A 1149 0.69 34.78 14.92
C LEU A 1149 1.42 34.31 16.19
N HIS A 1150 2.50 33.54 16.04
CA HIS A 1150 3.28 33.05 17.16
C HIS A 1150 3.95 34.23 17.91
N GLN A 1151 4.57 35.15 17.17
CA GLN A 1151 5.17 36.35 17.75
C GLN A 1151 4.13 37.34 18.28
N ALA A 1152 2.96 37.44 17.64
CA ALA A 1152 1.85 38.26 18.12
C ALA A 1152 1.36 37.80 19.50
N ARG A 1153 1.20 36.49 19.71
CA ARG A 1153 0.79 35.93 21.01
C ARG A 1153 1.81 36.18 22.13
N GLN A 1154 3.08 36.40 21.81
CA GLN A 1154 4.08 36.81 22.80
C GLN A 1154 3.91 38.28 23.24
N LEU A 1155 3.18 39.10 22.47
CA LEU A 1155 2.80 40.46 22.89
C LEU A 1155 1.70 40.42 23.97
N ASP A 1156 0.80 39.43 23.98
CA ASP A 1156 -0.19 39.24 25.06
C ASP A 1156 0.45 38.89 26.42
N THR A 1157 1.73 38.49 26.44
CA THR A 1157 2.52 38.31 27.68
C THR A 1157 3.35 39.54 28.08
N ILE A 1158 3.27 40.62 27.29
CA ILE A 1158 4.00 41.89 27.47
C ILE A 1158 3.04 43.06 27.80
N ILE A 1159 1.77 42.94 27.39
CA ILE A 1159 0.65 43.86 27.65
C ILE A 1159 0.01 43.55 29.02
#